data_AF-A0A7W6K7Z1-F1
#
_entry.id   AF-A0A7W6K7Z1-F1
#
_cell.length_a   1.000
_cell.length_b   1.000
_cell.length_c   1.000
_cell.angle_alpha   90.00
_cell.angle_beta   90.00
_cell.angle_gamma   90.00
#
_symmetry.space_group_name_H-M   'P 1'
#
loop_
_entity.id
_entity.type
_entity.pdbx_description
1 polymer ?
#
loop_
_entity_poly.entity_id
_entity_poly.type
_entity_poly.pdbx_seq_one_letter_code
_entity_poly.pdbx_strand_id
1 'polypeptide(L)'
;MNRHYDDKISILIRFHDLSKLEQLSMCLLTLEGQTFPRVEPVILAQRFSAAQVVELESLIGEFHWHEDVKPRVINVDLDEPEDLRTHLLNIGIRETSDARFFAVLDYDDFCGQAHYERLTTSLKNSSAAISYSGLILVEQNTSEHYNFTVRKQFVVRDSFRLQNLYDNPHFQMGCFAVDRSKIADADLCFDESIVYEEDYNFHLRLSLRYPSDFSVAAEKVPALMRTIRRDGTNSIVSEYDAPQERERKEELRRQGRTANGRLRQQFFRPEFDPFILYWTEPLPIRGGTAYNWTVYSMGVGMSQLPKRNQYGHLRVAHSPRYEPLVSAFSQRNWAFSQDLNLVREIESQLSPQIAWDAHSVSVWTDLMRGRGPVYELQLKLIDQAYTVFPFQTIMTWGVNGAVADYSRTTSTKHISLELGPTRSPFLETGHCDPFGVNGDSVTSLLPPGFQLPELESEQWLDTYIARSGIEIPPVPETLKLARNNGRKVALIPLQLADDANFLLHAEQYSAFVDFLEEVVPPLLENGWVCIIRPHPGASRADYVRADNERCREWQLSQDQDKVLWYDEIMTPAEHIGFLRHIDAVVSVNSSMAFEAMLLGTPAVVTGKSSFGLAGHMATMDDLLTNRDLTEILKLQRRLVAFNLFHHLVPVGELFVPGQLIRRIEQAERIRSAYITGGATGLAEHLIRNVRSTITEYLTMGISPMRVSPPKTISTQKLFDKVLQNI
;
A
#
# COMPACT_ATOMS: atom_id res chain seq x y z
N MET A 1 -37.96 -27.64 0.12
CA MET A 1 -38.01 -28.97 0.78
C MET A 1 -36.95 -28.96 1.86
N ASN A 2 -37.31 -29.19 3.12
CA ASN A 2 -36.31 -29.36 4.19
C ASN A 2 -35.66 -30.73 3.98
N ARG A 3 -34.40 -30.76 3.53
CA ARG A 3 -33.63 -32.01 3.55
C ARG A 3 -33.44 -32.42 5.01
N HIS A 4 -33.77 -33.67 5.31
CA HIS A 4 -33.42 -34.27 6.59
C HIS A 4 -31.97 -34.72 6.48
N TYR A 5 -31.11 -34.16 7.33
CA TYR A 5 -29.71 -34.58 7.43
C TYR A 5 -29.53 -35.42 8.69
N ASP A 6 -28.70 -36.46 8.60
CA ASP A 6 -28.30 -37.22 9.76
C ASP A 6 -27.31 -36.42 10.59
N ASP A 7 -27.49 -36.41 11.91
CA ASP A 7 -26.62 -35.71 12.86
C ASP A 7 -25.30 -36.47 13.07
N LYS A 8 -24.54 -36.61 11.99
CA LYS A 8 -23.23 -37.25 11.87
C LYS A 8 -22.25 -36.35 11.09
N ILE A 9 -20.96 -36.63 11.24
CA ILE A 9 -19.90 -35.98 10.47
C ILE A 9 -19.17 -37.02 9.62
N SER A 10 -19.13 -36.81 8.30
CA SER A 10 -18.30 -37.65 7.42
C SER A 10 -16.90 -37.04 7.27
N ILE A 11 -15.88 -37.85 7.50
CA ILE A 11 -14.46 -37.45 7.40
C ILE A 11 -13.91 -38.02 6.10
N LEU A 12 -13.64 -37.13 5.16
CA LEU A 12 -13.11 -37.47 3.84
C LEU A 12 -11.60 -37.64 3.92
N ILE A 13 -11.10 -38.84 3.66
CA ILE A 13 -9.67 -39.18 3.77
C ILE A 13 -9.16 -39.60 2.40
N ARG A 14 -8.32 -38.79 1.77
CA ARG A 14 -7.69 -39.15 0.49
C ARG A 14 -6.57 -40.16 0.74
N PHE A 15 -6.55 -41.26 0.00
CA PHE A 15 -5.51 -42.28 0.15
C PHE A 15 -5.13 -42.88 -1.20
N HIS A 16 -3.83 -42.94 -1.49
CA HIS A 16 -3.34 -43.36 -2.81
C HIS A 16 -2.12 -44.28 -2.78
N ASP A 17 -1.65 -44.68 -1.60
CA ASP A 17 -0.43 -45.49 -1.47
C ASP A 17 -0.54 -46.50 -0.31
N LEU A 18 -0.70 -47.79 -0.66
CA LEU A 18 -0.74 -48.87 0.34
C LEU A 18 0.54 -49.03 1.15
N SER A 19 1.68 -48.51 0.68
CA SER A 19 2.89 -48.47 1.51
C SER A 19 2.71 -47.60 2.77
N LYS A 20 1.60 -46.84 2.87
CA LYS A 20 1.29 -45.91 3.97
C LYS A 20 0.14 -46.36 4.87
N LEU A 21 -0.18 -47.66 4.89
CA LEU A 21 -1.25 -48.21 5.73
C LEU A 21 -1.05 -47.92 7.22
N GLU A 22 0.18 -47.91 7.72
CA GLU A 22 0.45 -47.58 9.13
C GLU A 22 0.02 -46.15 9.47
N GLN A 23 0.30 -45.19 8.60
CA GLN A 23 -0.13 -43.80 8.79
C GLN A 23 -1.65 -43.70 8.76
N LEU A 24 -2.29 -44.34 7.79
CA LEU A 24 -3.76 -44.40 7.70
C LEU A 24 -4.37 -45.04 8.96
N SER A 25 -3.78 -46.13 9.46
CA SER A 25 -4.20 -46.79 10.70
C SER A 25 -4.13 -45.84 11.90
N MET A 26 -3.06 -45.04 12.01
CA MET A 26 -2.94 -44.03 13.07
C MET A 26 -3.98 -42.92 12.94
N CYS A 27 -4.25 -42.46 11.71
CA CYS A 27 -5.33 -41.50 11.44
C CYS A 27 -6.68 -42.07 11.88
N LEU A 28 -7.03 -43.29 11.46
CA LEU A 28 -8.27 -43.98 11.82
C LEU A 28 -8.41 -44.19 13.33
N LEU A 29 -7.33 -44.54 14.04
CA LEU A 29 -7.32 -44.65 15.49
C LEU A 29 -7.73 -43.33 16.17
N THR A 30 -7.31 -42.19 15.63
CA THR A 30 -7.70 -40.88 16.20
C THR A 30 -9.16 -40.52 15.93
N LEU A 31 -9.76 -41.09 14.88
CA LEU A 31 -11.18 -40.95 14.56
C LEU A 31 -12.04 -41.86 15.42
N GLU A 32 -11.63 -43.11 15.64
CA GLU A 32 -12.29 -44.05 16.56
C GLU A 32 -12.33 -43.46 17.99
N GLY A 33 -11.23 -42.82 18.40
CA GLY A 33 -11.11 -42.21 19.71
C GLY A 33 -11.96 -40.95 19.94
N GLN A 34 -12.70 -40.43 18.95
CA GLN A 34 -13.43 -39.16 19.10
C GLN A 34 -14.54 -39.23 20.16
N THR A 35 -14.73 -38.15 20.92
CA THR A 35 -15.85 -38.01 21.86
C THR A 35 -17.18 -37.79 21.15
N PHE A 36 -17.17 -37.32 19.91
CA PHE A 36 -18.35 -37.27 19.06
C PHE A 36 -18.61 -38.68 18.47
N PRO A 37 -19.70 -39.38 18.85
CA PRO A 37 -19.84 -40.80 18.55
C PRO A 37 -20.12 -41.10 17.07
N ARG A 38 -20.64 -40.13 16.30
CA ARG A 38 -21.09 -40.32 14.91
C ARG A 38 -20.10 -39.76 13.89
N VAL A 39 -18.83 -40.18 13.99
CA VAL A 39 -17.75 -39.85 13.04
C VAL A 39 -17.64 -40.96 12.01
N GLU A 40 -17.95 -40.66 10.76
CA GLU A 40 -17.94 -41.61 9.64
C GLU A 40 -16.69 -41.44 8.77
N PRO A 41 -15.67 -42.31 8.90
CA PRO A 41 -14.51 -42.27 8.02
C PRO A 41 -14.87 -42.76 6.61
N VAL A 42 -14.50 -41.97 5.60
CA VAL A 42 -14.69 -42.28 4.19
C VAL A 42 -13.35 -42.21 3.48
N ILE A 43 -12.77 -43.37 3.18
CA ILE A 43 -11.49 -43.47 2.49
C ILE A 43 -11.74 -43.33 0.99
N LEU A 44 -11.15 -42.31 0.38
CA LEU A 44 -11.23 -41.99 -1.04
C LEU A 44 -9.95 -42.48 -1.72
N ALA A 45 -10.06 -43.64 -2.36
CA ALA A 45 -8.96 -44.27 -3.09
C ALA A 45 -9.03 -43.97 -4.60
N GLN A 46 -7.87 -43.94 -5.25
CA GLN A 46 -7.78 -43.79 -6.70
C GLN A 46 -7.10 -45.01 -7.33
N ARG A 47 -7.78 -45.64 -8.29
CA ARG A 47 -7.22 -46.72 -9.12
C ARG A 47 -6.63 -47.89 -8.34
N PHE A 48 -7.20 -48.21 -7.17
CA PHE A 48 -6.82 -49.41 -6.44
C PHE A 48 -7.45 -50.64 -7.11
N SER A 49 -6.69 -51.72 -7.23
CA SER A 49 -7.25 -53.01 -7.64
C SER A 49 -8.23 -53.53 -6.58
N ALA A 50 -9.11 -54.47 -6.98
CA ALA A 50 -10.07 -55.06 -6.05
C ALA A 50 -9.41 -55.65 -4.78
N ALA A 51 -8.23 -56.26 -4.92
CA ALA A 51 -7.48 -56.79 -3.77
C ALA A 51 -7.02 -55.68 -2.81
N GLN A 52 -6.57 -54.55 -3.35
CA GLN A 52 -6.12 -53.39 -2.56
C GLN A 52 -7.30 -52.69 -1.87
N VAL A 53 -8.48 -52.68 -2.50
CA VAL A 53 -9.72 -52.18 -1.86
C VAL A 53 -10.10 -53.07 -0.68
N VAL A 54 -10.06 -54.40 -0.86
CA VAL A 54 -10.32 -55.36 0.23
C VAL A 54 -9.34 -55.17 1.39
N GLU A 55 -8.08 -54.86 1.11
CA GLU A 55 -7.08 -54.56 2.15
C GLU A 55 -7.44 -53.31 2.96
N LEU A 56 -7.91 -52.24 2.31
CA LEU A 56 -8.41 -51.04 3.00
C LEU A 56 -9.69 -51.30 3.79
N GLU A 57 -10.61 -52.08 3.23
CA GLU A 57 -11.84 -52.50 3.92
C GLU A 57 -11.54 -53.38 5.14
N SER A 58 -10.51 -54.22 5.05
CA SER A 58 -10.02 -54.98 6.18
C SER A 58 -9.49 -54.06 7.27
N LEU A 59 -8.60 -53.12 6.92
CA LEU A 59 -8.02 -52.17 7.87
C LEU A 59 -9.09 -51.34 8.59
N ILE A 60 -10.05 -50.76 7.85
CA ILE A 60 -11.09 -49.92 8.45
C ILE A 60 -12.04 -50.73 9.35
N GLY A 61 -12.16 -52.05 9.10
CA GLY A 61 -12.94 -53.00 9.90
C GLY A 61 -12.26 -53.44 11.21
N GLU A 62 -10.98 -53.13 11.42
CA GLU A 62 -10.26 -53.42 12.67
C GLU A 62 -10.69 -52.52 13.83
N PHE A 63 -11.35 -51.39 13.54
CA PHE A 63 -11.77 -50.38 14.51
C PHE A 63 -13.25 -50.53 14.90
N HIS A 64 -13.60 -50.10 16.12
CA HIS A 64 -14.94 -50.19 16.70
C HIS A 64 -15.72 -48.88 16.50
N TRP A 65 -16.42 -48.80 15.36
CA TRP A 65 -17.28 -47.67 15.05
C TRP A 65 -18.66 -47.77 15.73
N HIS A 66 -19.30 -46.63 15.94
CA HIS A 66 -20.68 -46.57 16.43
C HIS A 66 -21.64 -47.28 15.45
N GLU A 67 -22.71 -47.91 15.96
CA GLU A 67 -23.64 -48.72 15.14
C GLU A 67 -24.31 -47.94 13.99
N ASP A 68 -24.56 -46.65 14.19
CA ASP A 68 -25.11 -45.73 13.17
C ASP A 68 -24.07 -45.23 12.14
N VAL A 69 -22.80 -45.61 12.27
CA VAL A 69 -21.72 -45.17 11.40
C VAL A 69 -21.39 -46.28 10.39
N LYS A 70 -21.23 -45.89 9.12
CA LYS A 70 -20.87 -46.81 8.03
C LYS A 70 -19.51 -46.44 7.45
N PRO A 71 -18.41 -46.85 8.12
CA PRO A 71 -17.07 -46.65 7.58
C PRO A 71 -16.99 -47.33 6.20
N ARG A 72 -16.38 -46.68 5.20
CA ARG A 72 -16.32 -47.25 3.85
C ARG A 72 -15.17 -46.75 3.01
N VAL A 73 -14.84 -47.53 1.99
CA VAL A 73 -13.87 -47.20 0.95
C VAL A 73 -14.63 -46.86 -0.34
N ILE A 74 -14.26 -45.76 -0.98
CA ILE A 74 -14.75 -45.35 -2.29
C ILE A 74 -13.53 -45.31 -3.21
N ASN A 75 -13.44 -46.29 -4.09
CA ASN A 75 -12.37 -46.37 -5.08
C ASN A 75 -12.83 -45.75 -6.40
N VAL A 76 -12.16 -44.71 -6.85
CA VAL A 76 -12.45 -44.04 -8.13
C VAL A 76 -11.49 -44.56 -9.19
N ASP A 77 -12.05 -45.18 -10.21
CA ASP A 77 -11.32 -45.79 -11.34
C ASP A 77 -11.61 -44.99 -12.61
N LEU A 78 -10.94 -43.84 -12.76
CA LEU A 78 -11.02 -42.98 -13.93
C LEU A 78 -9.66 -42.93 -14.63
N ASP A 79 -9.66 -43.05 -15.96
CA ASP A 79 -8.44 -43.00 -16.77
C ASP A 79 -7.78 -41.61 -16.74
N GLU A 80 -8.59 -40.54 -16.70
CA GLU A 80 -8.14 -39.14 -16.72
C GLU A 80 -8.94 -38.28 -15.71
N PRO A 81 -8.34 -37.23 -15.11
CA PRO A 81 -6.91 -36.84 -15.19
C PRO A 81 -5.98 -37.77 -14.39
N GLU A 82 -4.67 -37.72 -14.65
CA GLU A 82 -3.67 -38.50 -13.90
C GLU A 82 -3.77 -38.28 -12.38
N ASP A 83 -3.92 -37.03 -11.93
CA ASP A 83 -4.09 -36.66 -10.52
C ASP A 83 -5.58 -36.42 -10.19
N LEU A 84 -6.20 -37.36 -9.46
CA LEU A 84 -7.61 -37.28 -9.07
C LEU A 84 -7.82 -36.62 -7.70
N ARG A 85 -6.79 -36.05 -7.07
CA ARG A 85 -6.83 -35.63 -5.66
C ARG A 85 -7.96 -34.66 -5.33
N THR A 86 -8.18 -33.63 -6.14
CA THR A 86 -9.28 -32.67 -5.96
C THR A 86 -10.63 -33.31 -6.31
N HIS A 87 -10.66 -34.14 -7.36
CA HIS A 87 -11.85 -34.86 -7.80
C HIS A 87 -12.38 -35.84 -6.73
N LEU A 88 -11.48 -36.55 -6.05
CA LEU A 88 -11.81 -37.45 -4.95
C LEU A 88 -12.60 -36.75 -3.84
N LEU A 89 -12.21 -35.51 -3.48
CA LEU A 89 -12.93 -34.74 -2.46
C LEU A 89 -14.36 -34.42 -2.90
N ASN A 90 -14.55 -34.05 -4.18
CA ASN A 90 -15.88 -33.78 -4.73
C ASN A 90 -16.75 -35.05 -4.77
N ILE A 91 -16.16 -36.20 -5.11
CA ILE A 91 -16.83 -37.51 -4.99
C ILE A 91 -17.24 -37.74 -3.54
N GLY A 92 -16.31 -37.60 -2.60
CA GLY A 92 -16.56 -37.78 -1.17
C GLY A 92 -17.70 -36.90 -0.65
N ILE A 93 -17.73 -35.61 -1.02
CA ILE A 93 -18.84 -34.71 -0.68
C ILE A 93 -20.16 -35.25 -1.23
N ARG A 94 -20.23 -35.62 -2.52
CA ARG A 94 -21.49 -36.13 -3.11
C ARG A 94 -21.98 -37.42 -2.45
N GLU A 95 -21.08 -38.37 -2.26
CA GLU A 95 -21.41 -39.70 -1.73
C GLU A 95 -21.81 -39.66 -0.26
N THR A 96 -21.42 -38.61 0.49
CA THR A 96 -21.80 -38.39 1.88
C THR A 96 -22.97 -37.41 2.04
N SER A 97 -23.75 -37.16 0.98
CA SER A 97 -24.85 -36.16 0.91
C SER A 97 -25.90 -36.22 2.05
N ASP A 98 -26.02 -37.36 2.72
CA ASP A 98 -26.89 -37.64 3.87
C ASP A 98 -26.37 -37.06 5.20
N ALA A 99 -25.06 -36.94 5.37
CA ALA A 99 -24.45 -36.38 6.58
C ALA A 99 -24.69 -34.86 6.68
N ARG A 100 -25.06 -34.38 7.88
CA ARG A 100 -25.19 -32.94 8.15
C ARG A 100 -23.84 -32.24 8.07
N PHE A 101 -22.80 -32.85 8.64
CA PHE A 101 -21.48 -32.27 8.69
C PHE A 101 -20.50 -33.05 7.81
N PHE A 102 -19.50 -32.37 7.28
CA PHE A 102 -18.32 -33.05 6.77
C PHE A 102 -17.05 -32.26 7.11
N ALA A 103 -15.93 -32.99 7.10
CA ALA A 103 -14.59 -32.46 7.18
C ALA A 103 -13.68 -33.29 6.27
N VAL A 104 -12.47 -32.80 6.06
CA VAL A 104 -11.42 -33.53 5.33
C VAL A 104 -10.29 -33.81 6.30
N LEU A 105 -9.59 -34.93 6.17
CA LEU A 105 -8.41 -35.23 6.97
C LEU A 105 -7.39 -35.92 6.08
N ASP A 106 -6.14 -35.46 6.07
CA ASP A 106 -5.08 -36.17 5.37
C ASP A 106 -4.72 -37.45 6.14
N TYR A 107 -4.41 -38.52 5.42
CA TYR A 107 -4.22 -39.86 6.01
C TYR A 107 -3.03 -39.95 6.98
N ASP A 108 -2.14 -38.95 6.99
CA ASP A 108 -0.98 -38.85 7.87
C ASP A 108 -1.06 -37.72 8.90
N ASP A 109 -2.23 -37.10 9.00
CA ASP A 109 -2.59 -36.17 10.06
C ASP A 109 -3.39 -36.89 11.16
N PHE A 110 -3.47 -36.26 12.32
CA PHE A 110 -4.22 -36.80 13.45
C PHE A 110 -4.86 -35.69 14.27
N CYS A 111 -5.97 -36.01 14.93
CA CYS A 111 -6.76 -35.04 15.68
C CYS A 111 -6.89 -35.39 17.16
N GLY A 112 -7.15 -34.37 17.97
CA GLY A 112 -7.41 -34.55 19.40
C GLY A 112 -8.79 -35.17 19.65
N GLN A 113 -8.97 -35.81 20.80
CA GLN A 113 -10.16 -36.60 21.13
C GLN A 113 -11.50 -35.83 20.99
N ALA A 114 -11.51 -34.53 21.31
CA ALA A 114 -12.71 -33.69 21.26
C ALA A 114 -12.77 -32.77 20.02
N HIS A 115 -11.98 -33.05 18.99
CA HIS A 115 -11.82 -32.16 17.83
C HIS A 115 -13.15 -31.93 17.10
N TYR A 116 -13.79 -32.99 16.63
CA TYR A 116 -15.03 -32.86 15.85
C TYR A 116 -16.26 -32.56 16.71
N GLU A 117 -16.27 -32.97 17.99
CA GLU A 117 -17.32 -32.55 18.93
C GLU A 117 -17.34 -31.02 19.07
N ARG A 118 -16.18 -30.40 19.27
CA ARG A 118 -16.08 -28.94 19.46
C ARG A 118 -16.49 -28.19 18.20
N LEU A 119 -16.02 -28.63 17.03
CA LEU A 119 -16.37 -28.03 15.74
C LEU A 119 -17.87 -28.14 15.44
N THR A 120 -18.45 -29.33 15.56
CA THR A 120 -19.88 -29.54 15.29
C THR A 120 -20.77 -28.87 16.33
N THR A 121 -20.37 -28.82 17.61
CA THR A 121 -21.09 -28.08 18.65
C THR A 121 -21.10 -26.58 18.37
N SER A 122 -19.95 -26.01 17.98
CA SER A 122 -19.85 -24.60 17.54
C SER A 122 -20.78 -24.32 16.35
N LEU A 123 -20.83 -25.22 15.36
CA LEU A 123 -21.75 -25.11 14.23
C LEU A 123 -23.22 -25.21 14.67
N LYS A 124 -23.58 -26.15 15.54
CA LYS A 124 -24.96 -26.30 16.02
C LYS A 124 -25.45 -25.07 16.79
N ASN A 125 -24.55 -24.44 17.55
CA ASN A 125 -24.87 -23.34 18.46
C ASN A 125 -24.70 -21.94 17.86
N SER A 126 -24.37 -21.83 16.58
CA SER A 126 -24.15 -20.56 15.90
C SER A 126 -24.84 -20.50 14.54
N SER A 127 -24.85 -19.32 13.91
CA SER A 127 -25.24 -19.17 12.51
C SER A 127 -24.11 -19.53 11.53
N ALA A 128 -22.93 -19.93 12.03
CA ALA A 128 -21.80 -20.25 11.19
C ALA A 128 -22.05 -21.52 10.37
N ALA A 129 -21.67 -21.46 9.10
CA ALA A 129 -21.72 -22.60 8.18
C ALA A 129 -20.41 -23.39 8.18
N ILE A 130 -19.32 -22.78 8.63
CA ILE A 130 -18.00 -23.40 8.77
C ILE A 130 -17.42 -23.04 10.14
N SER A 131 -16.79 -23.99 10.80
CA SER A 131 -16.08 -23.81 12.07
C SER A 131 -14.65 -24.26 11.93
N TYR A 132 -13.73 -23.56 12.58
CA TYR A 132 -12.29 -23.76 12.47
C TYR A 132 -11.64 -24.07 13.82
N SER A 133 -10.66 -24.96 13.80
CA SER A 133 -9.94 -25.46 14.96
C SER A 133 -8.51 -24.91 15.06
N GLY A 134 -7.88 -25.13 16.22
CA GLY A 134 -6.46 -24.87 16.38
C GLY A 134 -5.60 -25.88 15.60
N LEU A 135 -4.44 -25.43 15.10
CA LEU A 135 -3.51 -26.21 14.30
C LEU A 135 -2.12 -26.28 14.96
N ILE A 136 -1.59 -27.49 15.09
CA ILE A 136 -0.19 -27.76 15.45
C ILE A 136 0.52 -28.39 14.26
N LEU A 137 1.62 -27.79 13.83
CA LEU A 137 2.57 -28.45 12.94
C LEU A 137 3.46 -29.39 13.74
N VAL A 138 3.53 -30.63 13.30
CA VAL A 138 4.37 -31.70 13.82
C VAL A 138 5.38 -32.03 12.74
N GLU A 139 6.59 -31.49 12.88
CA GLU A 139 7.69 -31.87 12.00
C GLU A 139 8.19 -33.25 12.40
N GLN A 140 8.21 -34.17 11.45
CA GLN A 140 8.67 -35.55 11.64
C GLN A 140 9.89 -35.84 10.77
N ASN A 141 10.76 -36.68 11.31
CA ASN A 141 11.78 -37.35 10.53
C ASN A 141 11.40 -38.82 10.38
N THR A 142 11.59 -39.31 9.16
CA THR A 142 11.26 -40.67 8.72
C THR A 142 12.54 -41.50 8.77
N SER A 143 12.49 -42.66 9.42
CA SER A 143 13.56 -43.66 9.36
C SER A 143 13.02 -44.98 8.82
N GLU A 144 13.89 -45.94 8.53
CA GLU A 144 13.48 -47.28 8.09
C GLU A 144 12.61 -48.01 9.13
N HIS A 145 12.72 -47.65 10.41
CA HIS A 145 12.08 -48.40 11.50
C HIS A 145 10.97 -47.65 12.24
N TYR A 146 10.99 -46.31 12.23
CA TYR A 146 10.00 -45.51 12.93
C TYR A 146 10.01 -44.05 12.47
N ASN A 147 8.88 -43.38 12.66
CA ASN A 147 8.74 -41.93 12.53
C ASN A 147 8.90 -41.29 13.90
N PHE A 148 9.66 -40.21 14.01
CA PHE A 148 9.78 -39.47 15.27
C PHE A 148 9.55 -37.98 15.08
N THR A 149 8.89 -37.36 16.06
CA THR A 149 8.63 -35.92 16.07
C THR A 149 9.90 -35.16 16.40
N VAL A 150 10.33 -34.30 15.48
CA VAL A 150 11.45 -33.36 15.66
C VAL A 150 10.98 -32.11 16.40
N ARG A 151 9.80 -31.59 16.01
CA ARG A 151 9.30 -30.31 16.53
C ARG A 151 7.78 -30.27 16.51
N LYS A 152 7.20 -29.61 17.51
CA LYS A 152 5.78 -29.21 17.52
C LYS A 152 5.66 -27.70 17.57
N GLN A 153 4.85 -27.11 16.70
CA GLN A 153 4.62 -25.67 16.63
C GLN A 153 3.14 -25.35 16.47
N PHE A 154 2.58 -24.57 17.40
CA PHE A 154 1.28 -23.94 17.20
C PHE A 154 1.34 -22.92 16.07
N VAL A 155 0.55 -23.11 15.02
CA VAL A 155 0.41 -22.16 13.89
C VAL A 155 -0.55 -21.05 14.26
N VAL A 156 -1.60 -21.40 15.00
CA VAL A 156 -2.63 -20.47 15.43
C VAL A 156 -2.40 -20.14 16.90
N ARG A 157 -2.04 -18.89 17.18
CA ARG A 157 -1.93 -18.33 18.54
C ARG A 157 -2.80 -17.08 18.63
N ASP A 158 -3.73 -17.08 19.58
CA ASP A 158 -4.56 -15.92 19.98
C ASP A 158 -5.36 -15.23 18.85
N SER A 159 -6.69 -15.13 19.02
CA SER A 159 -7.59 -14.34 18.15
C SER A 159 -7.60 -14.72 16.65
N PHE A 160 -7.67 -16.01 16.33
CA PHE A 160 -7.88 -16.48 14.97
C PHE A 160 -9.20 -15.95 14.40
N ARG A 161 -9.16 -15.43 13.18
CA ARG A 161 -10.28 -14.80 12.47
C ARG A 161 -10.16 -15.10 10.98
N LEU A 162 -11.18 -14.71 10.22
CA LEU A 162 -11.15 -14.72 8.75
C LEU A 162 -9.89 -14.05 8.20
N GLN A 163 -9.36 -13.05 8.90
CA GLN A 163 -8.12 -12.39 8.49
C GLN A 163 -6.91 -13.32 8.41
N ASN A 164 -6.80 -14.24 9.36
CA ASN A 164 -5.71 -15.21 9.40
C ASN A 164 -5.80 -16.21 8.25
N LEU A 165 -7.01 -16.50 7.74
CA LEU A 165 -7.18 -17.26 6.51
C LEU A 165 -6.62 -16.48 5.31
N TYR A 166 -6.82 -15.16 5.21
CA TYR A 166 -6.20 -14.36 4.14
C TYR A 166 -4.68 -14.26 4.24
N ASP A 167 -4.16 -14.09 5.46
CA ASP A 167 -2.73 -13.85 5.71
C ASP A 167 -1.89 -15.12 5.69
N ASN A 168 -2.49 -16.27 5.93
CA ASN A 168 -1.78 -17.53 6.06
C ASN A 168 -2.39 -18.61 5.16
N PRO A 169 -1.99 -18.68 3.88
CA PRO A 169 -2.42 -19.77 3.00
C PRO A 169 -1.96 -21.15 3.49
N HIS A 170 -1.06 -21.22 4.49
CA HIS A 170 -0.67 -22.48 5.12
C HIS A 170 -1.66 -22.98 6.17
N PHE A 171 -2.78 -22.30 6.37
CA PHE A 171 -3.93 -22.84 7.10
C PHE A 171 -4.64 -23.85 6.19
N GLN A 172 -4.09 -25.08 6.18
CA GLN A 172 -4.44 -26.15 5.23
C GLN A 172 -5.37 -27.18 5.86
N MET A 173 -5.84 -28.07 4.99
CA MET A 173 -6.80 -29.15 5.22
C MET A 173 -6.87 -29.73 6.65
N GLY A 174 -8.10 -29.91 7.12
CA GLY A 174 -8.48 -30.72 8.29
C GLY A 174 -8.71 -30.01 9.60
N CYS A 175 -8.47 -28.70 9.65
CA CYS A 175 -8.75 -27.87 10.82
C CYS A 175 -10.16 -27.25 10.77
N PHE A 176 -11.12 -27.90 10.12
CA PHE A 176 -12.46 -27.36 9.93
C PHE A 176 -13.57 -28.43 9.92
N ALA A 177 -14.80 -27.98 10.12
CA ALA A 177 -16.00 -28.74 9.76
C ALA A 177 -17.01 -27.80 9.08
N VAL A 178 -17.80 -28.34 8.15
CA VAL A 178 -18.85 -27.63 7.43
C VAL A 178 -20.22 -28.16 7.83
N ASP A 179 -21.17 -27.28 8.10
CA ASP A 179 -22.59 -27.61 8.26
C ASP A 179 -23.34 -27.42 6.94
N ARG A 180 -23.64 -28.54 6.28
CA ARG A 180 -24.20 -28.56 4.93
C ARG A 180 -25.63 -28.05 4.88
N SER A 181 -26.34 -28.09 6.00
CA SER A 181 -27.67 -27.50 6.11
C SER A 181 -27.68 -25.98 5.95
N LYS A 182 -26.50 -25.33 6.01
CA LYS A 182 -26.32 -23.87 5.93
C LYS A 182 -25.64 -23.40 4.64
N ILE A 183 -25.27 -24.31 3.75
CA ILE A 183 -24.54 -24.01 2.50
C ILE A 183 -25.35 -24.50 1.30
N ALA A 184 -25.34 -23.75 0.21
CA ALA A 184 -25.98 -24.18 -1.02
C ALA A 184 -25.16 -25.33 -1.66
N ASP A 185 -25.81 -26.34 -2.23
CA ASP A 185 -25.11 -27.48 -2.83
C ASP A 185 -24.08 -27.08 -3.90
N ALA A 186 -24.39 -26.04 -4.69
CA ALA A 186 -23.49 -25.51 -5.70
C ALA A 186 -22.19 -24.93 -5.11
N ASP A 187 -22.18 -24.64 -3.80
CA ASP A 187 -21.01 -24.17 -3.09
C ASP A 187 -20.22 -25.29 -2.39
N LEU A 188 -20.74 -26.52 -2.34
CA LEU A 188 -20.09 -27.66 -1.71
C LEU A 188 -19.23 -28.44 -2.72
N CYS A 189 -18.19 -27.79 -3.24
CA CYS A 189 -17.24 -28.41 -4.17
C CYS A 189 -15.84 -27.75 -4.12
N PHE A 190 -14.80 -28.51 -4.37
CA PHE A 190 -13.47 -28.00 -4.67
C PHE A 190 -13.36 -27.67 -6.16
N ASP A 191 -12.60 -26.63 -6.50
CA ASP A 191 -12.32 -26.26 -7.88
C ASP A 191 -11.30 -27.23 -8.49
N GLU A 192 -11.77 -28.14 -9.35
CA GLU A 192 -10.93 -29.17 -9.98
C GLU A 192 -9.87 -28.59 -10.95
N SER A 193 -9.96 -27.31 -11.32
CA SER A 193 -8.91 -26.63 -12.08
C SER A 193 -7.69 -26.26 -11.23
N ILE A 194 -7.81 -26.35 -9.90
CA ILE A 194 -6.76 -26.05 -8.94
C ILE A 194 -6.20 -27.36 -8.38
N VAL A 195 -4.95 -27.67 -8.74
CA VAL A 195 -4.24 -28.87 -8.26
C VAL A 195 -3.55 -28.61 -6.90
N TYR A 196 -3.17 -27.35 -6.66
CA TYR A 196 -2.47 -26.89 -5.47
C TYR A 196 -3.17 -25.65 -4.91
N GLU A 197 -3.38 -25.62 -3.59
CA GLU A 197 -4.17 -24.56 -2.90
C GLU A 197 -5.68 -24.67 -3.19
N GLU A 198 -6.15 -25.87 -3.56
CA GLU A 198 -7.57 -26.20 -3.80
C GLU A 198 -8.38 -26.11 -2.51
N ASP A 199 -7.77 -26.52 -1.40
CA ASP A 199 -8.30 -26.43 -0.06
C ASP A 199 -8.44 -24.97 0.38
N TYR A 200 -7.39 -24.18 0.14
CA TYR A 200 -7.38 -22.77 0.42
C TYR A 200 -8.47 -22.05 -0.38
N ASN A 201 -8.63 -22.39 -1.67
CA ASN A 201 -9.70 -21.88 -2.51
C ASN A 201 -11.08 -22.19 -1.91
N PHE A 202 -11.31 -23.46 -1.54
CA PHE A 202 -12.56 -23.91 -0.94
C PHE A 202 -12.89 -23.13 0.35
N HIS A 203 -11.93 -23.03 1.27
CA HIS A 203 -12.08 -22.29 2.51
C HIS A 203 -12.37 -20.82 2.28
N LEU A 204 -11.61 -20.19 1.38
CA LEU A 204 -11.76 -18.80 1.05
C LEU A 204 -13.16 -18.53 0.48
N ARG A 205 -13.62 -19.34 -0.48
CA ARG A 205 -14.94 -19.22 -1.11
C ARG A 205 -16.06 -19.35 -0.11
N LEU A 206 -16.02 -20.37 0.75
CA LEU A 206 -17.04 -20.57 1.76
C LEU A 206 -17.04 -19.46 2.80
N SER A 207 -15.87 -19.06 3.29
CA SER A 207 -15.77 -18.08 4.38
C SER A 207 -16.08 -16.65 3.91
N LEU A 208 -15.96 -16.37 2.61
CA LEU A 208 -16.41 -15.14 1.96
C LEU A 208 -17.92 -15.08 1.78
N ARG A 209 -18.57 -16.22 1.55
CA ARG A 209 -19.99 -16.31 1.23
C ARG A 209 -20.88 -16.60 2.44
N TYR A 210 -20.33 -17.29 3.44
CA TYR A 210 -21.06 -17.79 4.60
C TYR A 210 -20.39 -17.41 5.92
N PRO A 211 -21.17 -17.23 7.02
CA PRO A 211 -20.59 -16.93 8.33
C PRO A 211 -19.66 -18.07 8.80
N SER A 212 -18.51 -17.69 9.35
CA SER A 212 -17.48 -18.61 9.84
C SER A 212 -17.27 -18.44 11.34
N ASP A 213 -17.08 -19.54 12.07
CA ASP A 213 -16.75 -19.53 13.49
C ASP A 213 -15.28 -19.91 13.71
N PHE A 214 -14.57 -19.06 14.46
CA PHE A 214 -13.15 -19.23 14.80
C PHE A 214 -12.94 -19.35 16.32
N SER A 215 -14.02 -19.45 17.11
CA SER A 215 -13.96 -19.56 18.57
C SER A 215 -13.15 -20.78 19.02
N VAL A 216 -13.40 -21.95 18.41
CA VAL A 216 -12.69 -23.20 18.71
C VAL A 216 -11.19 -23.08 18.47
N ALA A 217 -10.77 -22.38 17.40
CA ALA A 217 -9.37 -22.11 17.10
C ALA A 217 -8.68 -21.21 18.14
N ALA A 218 -9.43 -20.35 18.85
CA ALA A 218 -8.88 -19.44 19.84
C ALA A 218 -8.57 -20.10 21.20
N GLU A 219 -9.12 -21.29 21.48
CA GLU A 219 -9.08 -21.93 22.81
C GLU A 219 -7.72 -22.55 23.19
N LYS A 220 -6.67 -22.44 22.36
CA LYS A 220 -5.29 -22.94 22.62
C LYS A 220 -5.14 -24.44 22.94
N VAL A 221 -6.20 -25.22 22.79
CA VAL A 221 -6.16 -26.69 22.90
C VAL A 221 -5.85 -27.26 21.51
N PRO A 222 -4.90 -28.20 21.37
CA PRO A 222 -4.65 -28.88 20.10
C PRO A 222 -5.93 -29.56 19.63
N ALA A 223 -6.37 -29.25 18.41
CA ALA A 223 -7.55 -29.85 17.82
C ALA A 223 -7.15 -30.68 16.60
N LEU A 224 -6.30 -30.13 15.72
CA LEU A 224 -5.60 -30.86 14.66
C LEU A 224 -4.07 -30.82 14.86
N MET A 225 -3.42 -31.95 14.62
CA MET A 225 -1.97 -32.08 14.48
C MET A 225 -1.64 -32.47 13.05
N ARG A 226 -0.96 -31.57 12.36
CA ARG A 226 -0.57 -31.73 10.97
C ARG A 226 0.88 -32.17 10.86
N THR A 227 1.14 -33.22 10.11
CA THR A 227 2.48 -33.77 9.94
C THR A 227 3.21 -33.10 8.78
N ILE A 228 4.47 -32.71 8.99
CA ILE A 228 5.40 -32.27 7.93
C ILE A 228 6.65 -33.15 7.99
N ARG A 229 6.92 -33.90 6.94
CA ARG A 229 8.09 -34.80 6.87
C ARG A 229 9.33 -34.09 6.34
N ARG A 230 10.51 -34.56 6.69
CA ARG A 230 11.80 -34.01 6.18
C ARG A 230 12.44 -34.85 5.07
N ASP A 231 11.69 -35.80 4.51
CA ASP A 231 12.16 -36.74 3.48
C ASP A 231 11.75 -36.35 2.05
N GLY A 232 11.17 -35.17 1.86
CA GLY A 232 10.68 -34.70 0.56
C GLY A 232 9.38 -35.35 0.08
N THR A 233 8.73 -36.19 0.89
CA THR A 233 7.48 -36.86 0.50
C THR A 233 6.22 -36.02 0.71
N ASN A 234 6.36 -34.78 1.21
CA ASN A 234 5.20 -33.92 1.40
C ASN A 234 4.64 -33.43 0.06
N SER A 235 3.33 -33.24 0.05
CA SER A 235 2.64 -32.54 -1.04
C SER A 235 3.08 -31.07 -1.15
N ILE A 236 3.56 -30.42 -0.07
CA ILE A 236 4.05 -29.03 -0.10
C ILE A 236 5.44 -28.91 -0.75
N VAL A 237 5.71 -27.74 -1.35
CA VAL A 237 7.07 -27.37 -1.80
C VAL A 237 8.01 -27.42 -0.61
N SER A 238 9.08 -28.19 -0.73
CA SER A 238 10.06 -28.44 0.32
C SER A 238 11.48 -28.21 -0.18
N GLU A 239 12.37 -27.77 0.72
CA GLU A 239 13.80 -27.70 0.42
C GLU A 239 14.42 -29.07 0.07
N TYR A 240 13.76 -30.15 0.53
CA TYR A 240 14.13 -31.54 0.28
C TYR A 240 13.65 -32.06 -1.10
N ASP A 241 12.82 -31.31 -1.83
CA ASP A 241 12.38 -31.70 -3.18
C ASP A 241 13.54 -31.65 -4.18
N ALA A 242 13.57 -32.60 -5.11
CA ALA A 242 14.46 -32.53 -6.27
C ALA A 242 14.19 -31.24 -7.07
N PRO A 243 15.21 -30.58 -7.66
CA PRO A 243 15.05 -29.27 -8.28
C PRO A 243 13.90 -29.17 -9.30
N GLN A 244 13.76 -30.16 -10.18
CA GLN A 244 12.69 -30.20 -11.20
C GLN A 244 11.29 -30.34 -10.57
N GLU A 245 11.16 -31.15 -9.53
CA GLU A 245 9.89 -31.34 -8.84
C GLU A 245 9.51 -30.09 -8.04
N ARG A 246 10.50 -29.44 -7.43
CA ARG A 246 10.31 -28.15 -6.74
C ARG A 246 9.78 -27.08 -7.68
N GLU A 247 10.41 -26.92 -8.85
CA GLU A 247 9.98 -25.97 -9.89
C GLU A 247 8.56 -26.27 -10.37
N ARG A 248 8.24 -27.55 -10.63
CA ARG A 248 6.87 -27.99 -10.98
C ARG A 248 5.86 -27.63 -9.89
N LYS A 249 6.13 -27.96 -8.63
CA LYS A 249 5.24 -27.66 -7.49
C LYS A 249 5.08 -26.15 -7.29
N GLU A 250 6.14 -25.37 -7.43
CA GLU A 250 6.11 -23.91 -7.36
C GLU A 250 5.23 -23.31 -8.45
N GLU A 251 5.29 -23.84 -9.67
CA GLU A 251 4.46 -23.39 -10.79
C GLU A 251 2.97 -23.66 -10.54
N LEU A 252 2.62 -24.89 -10.16
CA LEU A 252 1.22 -25.24 -9.84
C LEU A 252 0.70 -24.40 -8.67
N ARG A 253 1.54 -24.15 -7.66
CA ARG A 253 1.20 -23.29 -6.53
C ARG A 253 0.99 -21.83 -6.95
N ARG A 254 1.79 -21.31 -7.89
CA ARG A 254 1.64 -19.97 -8.46
C ARG A 254 0.30 -19.82 -9.18
N GLN A 255 -0.11 -20.84 -9.93
CA GLN A 255 -1.42 -20.89 -10.59
C GLN A 255 -2.56 -20.88 -9.56
N GLY A 256 -2.48 -21.71 -8.51
CA GLY A 256 -3.44 -21.72 -7.42
C GLY A 256 -3.55 -20.37 -6.70
N ARG A 257 -2.43 -19.73 -6.37
CA ARG A 257 -2.40 -18.38 -5.77
C ARG A 257 -3.05 -17.33 -6.67
N THR A 258 -2.81 -17.40 -7.97
CA THR A 258 -3.41 -16.50 -8.95
C THR A 258 -4.94 -16.67 -8.97
N ALA A 259 -5.43 -17.92 -9.00
CA ALA A 259 -6.86 -18.21 -8.95
C ALA A 259 -7.50 -17.70 -7.64
N ASN A 260 -6.85 -17.96 -6.51
CA ASN A 260 -7.28 -17.47 -5.20
C ASN A 260 -7.27 -15.94 -5.12
N GLY A 261 -6.29 -15.29 -5.75
CA GLY A 261 -6.23 -13.85 -5.93
C GLY A 261 -7.45 -13.26 -6.64
N ARG A 262 -7.84 -13.87 -7.76
CA ARG A 262 -9.05 -13.49 -8.51
C ARG A 262 -10.31 -13.70 -7.67
N LEU A 263 -10.39 -14.80 -6.92
CA LEU A 263 -11.52 -15.08 -6.03
C LEU A 263 -11.68 -13.99 -4.95
N ARG A 264 -10.58 -13.56 -4.33
CA ARG A 264 -10.59 -12.44 -3.36
C ARG A 264 -11.12 -11.15 -3.97
N GLN A 265 -10.77 -10.88 -5.23
CA GLN A 265 -11.26 -9.71 -5.95
C GLN A 265 -12.75 -9.82 -6.30
N GLN A 266 -13.19 -11.00 -6.73
CA GLN A 266 -14.59 -11.24 -7.12
C GLN A 266 -15.57 -11.09 -5.95
N PHE A 267 -15.21 -11.63 -4.79
CA PHE A 267 -16.04 -11.61 -3.58
C PHE A 267 -15.70 -10.45 -2.64
N PHE A 268 -14.88 -9.50 -3.11
CA PHE A 268 -14.58 -8.28 -2.41
C PHE A 268 -15.87 -7.55 -2.05
N ARG A 269 -16.10 -7.36 -0.75
CA ARG A 269 -17.04 -6.36 -0.27
C ARG A 269 -16.24 -5.11 0.08
N PRO A 270 -16.72 -3.90 -0.24
CA PRO A 270 -16.09 -2.65 0.19
C PRO A 270 -15.85 -2.56 1.71
N GLU A 271 -16.55 -3.40 2.47
CA GLU A 271 -16.46 -3.59 3.91
C GLU A 271 -15.18 -4.32 4.37
N PHE A 272 -14.50 -5.04 3.47
CA PHE A 272 -13.23 -5.71 3.74
C PHE A 272 -12.09 -4.81 3.29
N ASP A 273 -11.17 -4.53 4.22
CA ASP A 273 -10.11 -3.54 4.08
C ASP A 273 -9.29 -3.67 2.77
N PRO A 274 -8.79 -2.57 2.20
CA PRO A 274 -8.01 -2.59 0.96
C PRO A 274 -6.67 -3.31 1.16
N PHE A 275 -6.31 -4.21 0.23
CA PHE A 275 -4.94 -4.70 0.09
C PHE A 275 -4.12 -3.59 -0.56
N ILE A 276 -3.18 -3.03 0.19
CA ILE A 276 -2.38 -1.89 -0.24
C ILE A 276 -0.92 -2.34 -0.38
N LEU A 277 -0.35 -2.13 -1.56
CA LEU A 277 1.08 -2.23 -1.78
C LEU A 277 1.72 -0.85 -1.56
N TYR A 278 2.55 -0.74 -0.53
CA TYR A 278 3.44 0.39 -0.38
C TYR A 278 4.72 0.12 -1.17
N TRP A 279 4.90 0.84 -2.27
CA TRP A 279 6.03 0.73 -3.17
C TRP A 279 7.09 1.77 -2.81
N THR A 280 8.15 1.32 -2.15
CA THR A 280 9.38 2.10 -2.05
C THR A 280 10.26 1.78 -3.24
N GLU A 281 10.71 2.80 -3.94
CA GLU A 281 11.51 2.60 -5.13
C GLU A 281 12.82 1.89 -4.78
N PRO A 282 13.23 0.90 -5.59
CA PRO A 282 14.44 0.12 -5.33
C PRO A 282 15.75 0.90 -5.59
N LEU A 283 15.65 2.16 -6.00
CA LEU A 283 16.77 2.96 -6.48
C LEU A 283 17.48 3.67 -5.32
N PRO A 284 18.80 3.92 -5.45
CA PRO A 284 19.59 4.65 -4.46
C PRO A 284 19.26 6.15 -4.53
N ILE A 285 18.06 6.54 -4.11
CA ILE A 285 17.62 7.94 -4.19
C ILE A 285 18.07 8.66 -2.92
N ARG A 286 18.97 9.64 -3.10
CA ARG A 286 19.31 10.68 -2.11
C ARG A 286 19.66 10.19 -0.70
N GLY A 287 20.69 9.35 -0.59
CA GLY A 287 21.20 8.89 0.69
C GLY A 287 20.18 8.03 1.44
N GLY A 288 20.63 7.17 2.34
CA GLY A 288 19.71 6.30 3.09
C GLY A 288 18.60 7.06 3.84
N THR A 289 18.66 8.39 4.00
CA THR A 289 17.75 9.18 4.85
C THR A 289 16.28 9.15 4.45
N ALA A 290 15.89 9.30 3.17
CA ALA A 290 14.46 9.31 2.82
C ALA A 290 13.84 7.92 2.98
N TYR A 291 14.50 6.88 2.46
CA TYR A 291 14.11 5.49 2.66
C TYR A 291 14.10 5.09 4.14
N ASN A 292 15.18 5.39 4.87
CA ASN A 292 15.26 5.11 6.31
C ASN A 292 14.16 5.84 7.05
N TRP A 293 13.84 7.09 6.70
CA TRP A 293 12.80 7.85 7.36
C TRP A 293 11.40 7.30 7.06
N THR A 294 11.13 6.93 5.81
CA THR A 294 9.87 6.28 5.38
C THR A 294 9.67 4.93 6.06
N VAL A 295 10.68 4.05 6.01
CA VAL A 295 10.64 2.72 6.65
C VAL A 295 10.62 2.81 8.18
N TYR A 296 11.38 3.74 8.78
CA TYR A 296 11.39 3.94 10.23
C TYR A 296 10.06 4.50 10.73
N SER A 297 9.52 5.53 10.08
CA SER A 297 8.29 6.20 10.53
C SER A 297 7.08 5.28 10.36
N MET A 298 6.98 4.56 9.24
CA MET A 298 5.92 3.56 9.07
C MET A 298 6.16 2.30 9.91
N GLY A 299 7.40 1.83 10.05
CA GLY A 299 7.72 0.64 10.82
C GLY A 299 7.47 0.81 12.33
N VAL A 300 7.86 1.95 12.90
CA VAL A 300 7.60 2.30 14.31
C VAL A 300 6.12 2.62 14.53
N GLY A 301 5.50 3.40 13.63
CA GLY A 301 4.06 3.74 13.72
C GLY A 301 3.14 2.51 13.65
N MET A 302 3.49 1.50 12.83
CA MET A 302 2.72 0.26 12.70
C MET A 302 3.00 -0.76 13.81
N SER A 303 4.22 -0.80 14.37
CA SER A 303 4.58 -1.78 15.41
C SER A 303 4.08 -1.41 16.82
N GLN A 304 3.79 -0.13 17.08
CA GLN A 304 3.42 0.37 18.42
C GLN A 304 1.92 0.28 18.76
N LEU A 305 1.04 -0.19 17.87
CA LEU A 305 -0.40 -0.24 18.16
C LEU A 305 -0.81 -1.50 18.95
N PRO A 306 -1.40 -1.36 20.16
CA PRO A 306 -2.08 -2.43 20.84
C PRO A 306 -3.57 -2.47 20.43
N LYS A 307 -4.01 -3.67 20.00
CA LYS A 307 -5.40 -4.13 19.74
C LYS A 307 -5.95 -3.95 18.31
N ARG A 308 -6.11 -5.13 17.67
CA ARG A 308 -7.05 -5.50 16.59
C ARG A 308 -7.03 -4.67 15.30
N ASN A 309 -6.24 -5.19 14.34
CA ASN A 309 -6.41 -5.19 12.89
C ASN A 309 -7.81 -4.76 12.40
N GLN A 310 -7.99 -3.47 12.14
CA GLN A 310 -9.09 -2.86 11.37
C GLN A 310 -8.55 -2.09 10.15
N TYR A 311 -7.29 -2.36 9.79
CA TYR A 311 -6.61 -1.66 8.71
C TYR A 311 -6.05 -2.74 7.80
N GLY A 312 -6.27 -2.59 6.51
CA GLY A 312 -5.91 -3.59 5.50
C GLY A 312 -4.44 -3.98 5.53
N HIS A 313 -4.12 -5.06 4.82
CA HIS A 313 -2.74 -5.52 4.71
C HIS A 313 -1.94 -4.54 3.87
N LEU A 314 -1.37 -3.54 4.54
CA LEU A 314 -0.28 -2.75 3.98
C LEU A 314 0.94 -3.68 3.89
N ARG A 315 1.42 -3.91 2.67
CA ARG A 315 2.66 -4.65 2.41
C ARG A 315 3.69 -3.67 1.86
N VAL A 316 4.93 -3.76 2.33
CA VAL A 316 6.04 -2.94 1.83
C VAL A 316 6.86 -3.78 0.86
N ALA A 317 6.98 -3.32 -0.39
CA ALA A 317 7.93 -3.87 -1.35
C ALA A 317 9.17 -2.97 -1.40
N HIS A 318 10.35 -3.58 -1.31
CA HIS A 318 11.64 -2.88 -1.25
C HIS A 318 12.75 -3.69 -1.91
N SER A 319 13.89 -3.05 -2.20
CA SER A 319 15.10 -3.76 -2.67
C SER A 319 15.68 -4.67 -1.58
N PRO A 320 16.14 -5.91 -1.90
CA PRO A 320 16.81 -6.83 -0.98
C PRO A 320 18.02 -6.22 -0.27
N ARG A 321 18.67 -5.20 -0.85
CA ARG A 321 19.77 -4.48 -0.19
C ARG A 321 19.35 -3.84 1.15
N TYR A 322 18.06 -3.53 1.30
CA TYR A 322 17.50 -2.99 2.53
C TYR A 322 16.92 -4.04 3.47
N GLU A 323 16.98 -5.33 3.12
CA GLU A 323 16.48 -6.44 3.95
C GLU A 323 17.11 -6.47 5.35
N PRO A 324 18.43 -6.22 5.55
CA PRO A 324 19.00 -6.13 6.90
C PRO A 324 18.38 -4.99 7.74
N LEU A 325 18.00 -3.89 7.08
CA LEU A 325 17.34 -2.77 7.75
C LEU A 325 15.89 -3.14 8.11
N VAL A 326 15.13 -3.70 7.16
CA VAL A 326 13.72 -4.08 7.36
C VAL A 326 13.57 -5.21 8.39
N SER A 327 14.45 -6.20 8.36
CA SER A 327 14.49 -7.31 9.33
C SER A 327 14.87 -6.84 10.73
N ALA A 328 15.77 -5.87 10.87
CA ALA A 328 16.11 -5.28 12.18
C ALA A 328 14.92 -4.56 12.84
N PHE A 329 13.95 -4.10 12.03
CA PHE A 329 12.78 -3.36 12.51
C PHE A 329 11.49 -4.19 12.58
N SER A 330 11.41 -5.34 11.89
CA SER A 330 10.20 -6.16 11.84
C SER A 330 10.43 -7.56 12.42
N GLN A 331 9.76 -7.87 13.55
CA GLN A 331 9.73 -9.24 14.07
C GLN A 331 8.66 -10.12 13.40
N ARG A 332 7.80 -9.58 12.51
CA ARG A 332 6.73 -10.35 11.83
C ARG A 332 6.38 -9.80 10.43
N ASN A 333 6.63 -10.63 9.42
CA ASN A 333 5.96 -10.70 8.10
C ASN A 333 5.88 -9.42 7.23
N TRP A 334 6.96 -8.65 7.10
CA TRP A 334 7.09 -7.63 6.06
C TRP A 334 8.26 -7.96 5.14
N ALA A 335 8.00 -8.65 4.04
CA ALA A 335 8.92 -8.69 2.91
C ALA A 335 8.19 -9.29 1.71
N PHE A 336 8.17 -8.58 0.58
CA PHE A 336 8.41 -9.25 -0.69
C PHE A 336 9.90 -9.09 -0.96
N SER A 337 10.70 -10.11 -0.62
CA SER A 337 11.98 -10.28 -1.29
C SER A 337 11.66 -10.75 -2.71
N GLN A 338 11.91 -9.88 -3.68
CA GLN A 338 11.66 -10.18 -5.09
C GLN A 338 12.91 -10.76 -5.75
N ASP A 339 12.67 -11.33 -6.95
CA ASP A 339 13.63 -11.92 -7.86
C ASP A 339 14.96 -11.15 -7.86
N LEU A 340 15.97 -11.75 -7.22
CA LEU A 340 17.30 -11.16 -7.09
C LEU A 340 17.89 -10.81 -8.45
N ASN A 341 17.50 -11.51 -9.53
CA ASN A 341 18.00 -11.24 -10.86
C ASN A 341 17.43 -9.94 -11.42
N LEU A 342 16.12 -9.72 -11.27
CA LEU A 342 15.46 -8.52 -11.78
C LEU A 342 15.89 -7.26 -11.02
N VAL A 343 16.12 -7.37 -9.70
CA VAL A 343 16.70 -6.26 -8.93
C VAL A 343 18.14 -6.00 -9.36
N ARG A 344 18.97 -7.04 -9.53
CA ARG A 344 20.33 -6.88 -10.05
C ARG A 344 20.35 -6.28 -11.45
N GLU A 345 19.36 -6.59 -12.28
CA GLU A 345 19.21 -6.01 -13.60
C GLU A 345 18.93 -4.50 -13.50
N ILE A 346 18.00 -4.08 -12.63
CA ILE A 346 17.77 -2.65 -12.33
C ILE A 346 19.06 -1.99 -11.83
N GLU A 347 19.75 -2.62 -10.88
CA GLU A 347 21.02 -2.12 -10.35
C GLU A 347 22.09 -2.01 -11.44
N SER A 348 22.09 -2.88 -12.46
CA SER A 348 23.03 -2.85 -13.58
C SER A 348 22.72 -1.78 -14.63
N GLN A 349 21.45 -1.36 -14.75
CA GLN A 349 21.06 -0.22 -15.58
C GLN A 349 21.49 1.11 -14.96
N LEU A 350 21.74 1.12 -13.66
CA LEU A 350 22.39 2.20 -12.94
C LEU A 350 23.89 1.90 -12.95
N SER A 351 24.75 2.91 -13.05
CA SER A 351 26.21 2.69 -13.17
C SER A 351 26.75 1.64 -12.16
N PRO A 352 27.65 0.71 -12.56
CA PRO A 352 28.20 -0.36 -11.71
C PRO A 352 28.87 0.13 -10.43
N GLN A 353 29.27 1.40 -10.42
CA GLN A 353 29.60 2.21 -9.25
C GLN A 353 28.52 3.28 -9.21
N ILE A 354 27.70 3.33 -8.15
CA ILE A 354 26.57 4.26 -8.00
C ILE A 354 27.09 5.71 -7.88
N ALA A 355 27.65 6.25 -8.95
CA ALA A 355 27.97 7.65 -9.09
C ALA A 355 26.67 8.34 -9.51
N TRP A 356 26.19 9.26 -8.68
CA TRP A 356 25.00 10.05 -8.98
C TRP A 356 25.36 11.17 -9.97
N ASP A 357 25.59 10.77 -11.21
CA ASP A 357 26.03 11.58 -12.34
C ASP A 357 24.89 11.91 -13.32
N ALA A 358 25.21 12.58 -14.42
CA ALA A 358 24.22 12.97 -15.41
C ALA A 358 23.51 11.78 -16.07
N HIS A 359 24.20 10.65 -16.25
CA HIS A 359 23.60 9.44 -16.80
C HIS A 359 22.56 8.86 -15.83
N SER A 360 22.92 8.72 -14.55
CA SER A 360 22.03 8.19 -13.51
C SER A 360 20.81 9.10 -13.30
N VAL A 361 21.00 10.43 -13.32
CA VAL A 361 19.90 11.40 -13.28
C VAL A 361 18.99 11.30 -14.51
N SER A 362 19.56 11.05 -15.70
CA SER A 362 18.76 10.81 -16.91
C SER A 362 17.93 9.54 -16.81
N VAL A 363 18.51 8.43 -16.36
CA VAL A 363 17.79 7.15 -16.15
C VAL A 363 16.67 7.32 -15.13
N TRP A 364 16.94 8.06 -14.04
CA TRP A 364 15.94 8.39 -13.02
C TRP A 364 14.79 9.25 -13.59
N THR A 365 15.13 10.28 -14.36
CA THR A 365 14.15 11.13 -15.04
C THR A 365 13.28 10.33 -16.00
N ASP A 366 13.86 9.40 -16.75
CA ASP A 366 13.14 8.53 -17.65
C ASP A 366 12.17 7.60 -16.92
N LEU A 367 12.58 7.01 -15.79
CA LEU A 367 11.66 6.23 -14.94
C LEU A 367 10.48 7.08 -14.46
N MET A 368 10.73 8.27 -13.93
CA MET A 368 9.65 9.16 -13.46
C MET A 368 8.69 9.52 -14.60
N ARG A 369 9.20 9.67 -15.82
CA ARG A 369 8.40 9.92 -17.05
C ARG A 369 7.72 8.69 -17.64
N GLY A 370 7.90 7.51 -17.04
CA GLY A 370 7.30 6.27 -17.53
C GLY A 370 7.97 5.70 -18.78
N ARG A 371 9.29 5.80 -18.89
CA ARG A 371 10.05 5.30 -20.05
C ARG A 371 11.43 4.77 -19.67
N GLY A 372 12.05 4.07 -20.62
CA GLY A 372 13.40 3.55 -20.49
C GLY A 372 13.50 2.20 -19.77
N PRO A 373 14.71 1.61 -19.69
CA PRO A 373 14.88 0.23 -19.23
C PRO A 373 14.44 0.01 -17.78
N VAL A 374 14.78 0.92 -16.86
CA VAL A 374 14.43 0.78 -15.44
C VAL A 374 12.91 0.79 -15.23
N TYR A 375 12.18 1.60 -16.00
CA TYR A 375 10.71 1.60 -15.99
C TYR A 375 10.13 0.23 -16.38
N GLU A 376 10.63 -0.37 -17.47
CA GLU A 376 10.16 -1.68 -17.93
C GLU A 376 10.43 -2.79 -16.91
N LEU A 377 11.59 -2.74 -16.25
CA LEU A 377 11.95 -3.68 -15.19
C LEU A 377 11.07 -3.49 -13.95
N GLN A 378 10.76 -2.25 -13.57
CA GLN A 378 9.83 -1.99 -12.46
C GLN A 378 8.40 -2.46 -12.77
N LEU A 379 7.91 -2.29 -14.01
CA LEU A 379 6.62 -2.87 -14.40
C LEU A 379 6.59 -4.39 -14.20
N LYS A 380 7.65 -5.09 -14.61
CA LYS A 380 7.78 -6.54 -14.39
C LYS A 380 7.80 -6.89 -12.91
N LEU A 381 8.53 -6.13 -12.08
CA LEU A 381 8.55 -6.35 -10.62
C LEU A 381 7.18 -6.12 -9.97
N ILE A 382 6.44 -5.09 -10.39
CA ILE A 382 5.10 -4.80 -9.89
C ILE A 382 4.12 -5.90 -10.29
N ASP A 383 4.20 -6.38 -11.55
CA ASP A 383 3.40 -7.52 -12.03
C ASP A 383 3.70 -8.79 -11.23
N GLN A 384 4.98 -9.11 -11.01
CA GLN A 384 5.39 -10.21 -10.13
C GLN A 384 4.87 -10.01 -8.70
N ALA A 385 4.97 -8.81 -8.13
CA ALA A 385 4.40 -8.49 -6.82
C ALA A 385 2.92 -8.82 -6.78
N TYR A 386 2.18 -8.43 -7.83
CA TYR A 386 0.76 -8.64 -7.95
C TYR A 386 0.38 -10.12 -8.06
N THR A 387 1.17 -10.93 -8.77
CA THR A 387 0.93 -12.39 -8.84
C THR A 387 1.04 -13.07 -7.48
N VAL A 388 1.94 -12.58 -6.62
CA VAL A 388 2.12 -13.12 -5.27
C VAL A 388 1.10 -12.51 -4.29
N PHE A 389 0.79 -11.22 -4.48
CA PHE A 389 -0.08 -10.43 -3.64
C PHE A 389 -0.93 -9.47 -4.47
N PRO A 390 -2.15 -9.90 -4.84
CA PRO A 390 -3.06 -9.04 -5.59
C PRO A 390 -3.55 -7.87 -4.73
N PHE A 391 -2.97 -6.69 -4.94
CA PHE A 391 -3.32 -5.44 -4.26
C PHE A 391 -4.36 -4.64 -5.06
N GLN A 392 -5.15 -3.80 -4.40
CA GLN A 392 -6.06 -2.87 -5.09
C GLN A 392 -5.49 -1.46 -5.18
N THR A 393 -4.57 -1.09 -4.29
CA THR A 393 -3.96 0.24 -4.28
C THR A 393 -2.45 0.09 -4.19
N ILE A 394 -1.74 0.79 -5.06
CA ILE A 394 -0.30 1.03 -4.95
C ILE A 394 -0.10 2.43 -4.39
N MET A 395 0.72 2.54 -3.36
CA MET A 395 1.18 3.79 -2.82
C MET A 395 2.65 3.98 -3.15
N THR A 396 3.04 5.18 -3.60
CA THR A 396 4.44 5.52 -3.84
C THR A 396 4.85 6.72 -3.00
N TRP A 397 6.13 6.83 -2.68
CA TRP A 397 6.71 8.10 -2.24
C TRP A 397 7.35 8.79 -3.44
N GLY A 398 6.87 9.98 -3.80
CA GLY A 398 7.33 10.69 -4.99
C GLY A 398 6.60 10.28 -6.28
N VAL A 399 7.29 10.48 -7.40
CA VAL A 399 6.79 10.24 -8.77
C VAL A 399 7.40 8.96 -9.32
N ASN A 400 6.57 8.04 -9.79
CA ASN A 400 7.01 6.79 -10.39
C ASN A 400 6.16 6.45 -11.62
N GLY A 401 6.74 6.57 -12.82
CA GLY A 401 6.01 6.34 -14.06
C GLY A 401 5.57 4.88 -14.25
N ALA A 402 6.32 3.90 -13.73
CA ALA A 402 5.96 2.49 -13.82
C ALA A 402 4.70 2.19 -12.98
N VAL A 403 4.63 2.69 -11.75
CA VAL A 403 3.45 2.53 -10.90
C VAL A 403 2.23 3.26 -11.47
N ALA A 404 2.43 4.48 -11.97
CA ALA A 404 1.36 5.24 -12.62
C ALA A 404 0.79 4.48 -13.82
N ASP A 405 1.65 3.96 -14.70
CA ASP A 405 1.23 3.21 -15.90
C ASP A 405 0.60 1.86 -15.57
N TYR A 406 1.18 1.13 -14.62
CA TYR A 406 0.58 -0.12 -14.14
C TYR A 406 -0.84 0.13 -13.64
N SER A 407 -1.07 1.21 -12.90
CA SER A 407 -2.39 1.57 -12.38
C SER A 407 -3.35 2.13 -13.43
N ARG A 408 -2.84 2.65 -14.56
CA ARG A 408 -3.67 3.05 -15.71
C ARG A 408 -4.12 1.86 -16.55
N THR A 409 -3.26 0.85 -16.68
CA THR A 409 -3.48 -0.34 -17.52
C THR A 409 -4.17 -1.48 -16.79
N THR A 410 -4.17 -1.45 -15.46
CA THR A 410 -4.87 -2.42 -14.61
C THR A 410 -6.01 -1.74 -13.84
N SER A 411 -6.78 -2.52 -13.08
CA SER A 411 -7.80 -1.97 -12.18
C SER A 411 -7.23 -1.48 -10.83
N THR A 412 -5.90 -1.37 -10.69
CA THR A 412 -5.29 -0.91 -9.45
C THR A 412 -5.34 0.61 -9.33
N LYS A 413 -5.43 1.07 -8.09
CA LYS A 413 -5.42 2.48 -7.72
C LYS A 413 -3.98 2.90 -7.46
N HIS A 414 -3.68 4.17 -7.72
CA HIS A 414 -2.39 4.77 -7.40
C HIS A 414 -2.61 5.97 -6.49
N ILE A 415 -1.80 6.07 -5.45
CA ILE A 415 -1.75 7.23 -4.56
C ILE A 415 -0.28 7.58 -4.35
N SER A 416 0.09 8.81 -4.70
CA SER A 416 1.41 9.35 -4.41
C SER A 416 1.41 10.07 -3.06
N LEU A 417 2.42 9.75 -2.25
CA LEU A 417 2.79 10.47 -1.05
C LEU A 417 4.03 11.31 -1.29
N GLU A 418 4.16 12.43 -0.62
CA GLU A 418 5.40 13.23 -0.56
C GLU A 418 5.34 14.16 0.64
N LEU A 419 6.46 14.75 1.04
CA LEU A 419 6.42 15.89 1.93
C LEU A 419 5.78 17.10 1.24
N GLY A 420 4.97 17.85 1.99
CA GLY A 420 4.35 19.08 1.53
C GLY A 420 5.36 20.25 1.49
N PRO A 421 4.89 21.47 1.21
CA PRO A 421 5.75 22.63 1.08
C PRO A 421 6.01 23.38 2.41
N THR A 422 5.66 22.83 3.57
CA THR A 422 5.96 23.45 4.88
C THR A 422 6.75 22.52 5.80
N ARG A 423 7.74 23.09 6.50
CA ARG A 423 8.55 22.41 7.52
C ARG A 423 8.52 23.16 8.85
N SER A 424 9.04 22.51 9.90
CA SER A 424 9.30 23.19 11.17
C SER A 424 10.01 24.54 10.95
N PRO A 425 9.49 25.63 11.53
CA PRO A 425 8.56 25.67 12.66
C PRO A 425 7.08 25.83 12.26
N PHE A 426 6.76 25.84 10.97
CA PHE A 426 5.38 25.68 10.52
C PHE A 426 4.91 24.25 10.78
N LEU A 427 3.59 24.04 10.75
CA LEU A 427 3.04 22.69 10.72
C LEU A 427 3.64 21.94 9.52
N GLU A 428 4.32 20.83 9.80
CA GLU A 428 4.88 19.99 8.75
C GLU A 428 3.75 19.33 7.98
N THR A 429 3.76 19.53 6.67
CA THR A 429 2.73 19.00 5.77
C THR A 429 3.27 17.88 4.89
N GLY A 430 2.35 17.09 4.36
CA GLY A 430 2.54 16.02 3.40
C GLY A 430 1.48 16.09 2.29
N HIS A 431 1.67 15.28 1.26
CA HIS A 431 0.73 15.00 0.19
C HIS A 431 0.22 13.56 0.29
N CYS A 432 -1.05 13.36 -0.04
CA CYS A 432 -1.66 12.05 -0.28
C CYS A 432 -2.63 12.22 -1.44
N ASP A 433 -2.13 12.05 -2.66
CA ASP A 433 -2.79 12.54 -3.87
C ASP A 433 -2.96 11.40 -4.89
N PRO A 434 -4.16 11.22 -5.47
CA PRO A 434 -4.44 10.12 -6.38
C PRO A 434 -3.97 10.34 -7.84
N PHE A 435 -3.46 11.53 -8.17
CA PHE A 435 -3.03 11.89 -9.53
C PHE A 435 -1.52 12.06 -9.64
N GLY A 436 -0.88 12.48 -8.56
CA GLY A 436 0.56 12.70 -8.51
C GLY A 436 0.94 13.65 -7.38
N VAL A 437 2.24 13.82 -7.17
CA VAL A 437 2.78 14.80 -6.22
C VAL A 437 3.56 15.85 -6.98
N ASN A 438 4.04 16.89 -6.29
CA ASN A 438 4.76 18.00 -6.92
C ASN A 438 3.86 18.69 -7.97
N GLY A 439 4.37 18.95 -9.17
CA GLY A 439 3.64 19.66 -10.23
C GLY A 439 2.49 18.87 -10.86
N ASP A 440 2.38 17.57 -10.56
CA ASP A 440 1.30 16.68 -11.04
C ASP A 440 0.17 16.48 -10.02
N SER A 441 0.16 17.28 -8.94
CA SER A 441 -0.88 17.14 -7.91
C SER A 441 -2.27 17.56 -8.40
N VAL A 442 -3.30 17.26 -7.61
CA VAL A 442 -4.70 17.59 -7.91
C VAL A 442 -4.94 19.06 -8.29
N THR A 443 -4.11 19.98 -7.81
CA THR A 443 -4.23 21.42 -8.12
C THR A 443 -3.96 21.70 -9.59
N SER A 444 -3.10 20.93 -10.24
CA SER A 444 -2.78 21.02 -11.67
C SER A 444 -3.95 20.62 -12.59
N LEU A 445 -4.91 19.86 -12.06
CA LEU A 445 -6.09 19.38 -12.79
C LEU A 445 -7.30 20.31 -12.69
N LEU A 446 -7.20 21.40 -11.91
CA LEU A 446 -8.28 22.36 -11.77
C LEU A 446 -8.45 23.17 -13.08
N PRO A 447 -9.70 23.47 -13.47
CA PRO A 447 -9.95 24.12 -14.75
C PRO A 447 -9.40 25.56 -14.75
N PRO A 448 -8.94 26.07 -15.91
CA PRO A 448 -8.60 27.48 -16.06
C PRO A 448 -9.75 28.38 -15.56
N GLY A 449 -9.42 29.36 -14.73
CA GLY A 449 -10.42 30.26 -14.15
C GLY A 449 -11.17 29.72 -12.93
N PHE A 450 -10.82 28.55 -12.40
CA PHE A 450 -11.30 28.06 -11.10
C PHE A 450 -11.17 29.15 -10.04
N GLN A 451 -12.29 29.52 -9.41
CA GLN A 451 -12.30 30.60 -8.41
C GLN A 451 -12.12 29.99 -7.01
N LEU A 452 -11.07 30.42 -6.31
CA LEU A 452 -10.88 30.04 -4.92
C LEU A 452 -12.04 30.58 -4.05
N PRO A 453 -12.51 29.82 -3.05
CA PRO A 453 -13.48 30.30 -2.09
C PRO A 453 -13.02 31.59 -1.40
N GLU A 454 -13.94 32.53 -1.20
CA GLU A 454 -13.65 33.71 -0.38
C GLU A 454 -13.49 33.31 1.09
N LEU A 455 -12.50 33.90 1.76
CA LEU A 455 -12.29 33.74 3.19
C LEU A 455 -13.10 34.80 3.93
N GLU A 456 -13.71 34.45 5.05
CA GLU A 456 -14.49 35.41 5.86
C GLU A 456 -13.63 36.53 6.45
N SER A 457 -12.35 36.26 6.65
CA SER A 457 -11.39 37.25 7.15
C SER A 457 -10.02 37.01 6.52
N GLU A 458 -9.42 38.09 6.03
CA GLU A 458 -8.03 38.11 5.53
C GLU A 458 -6.99 38.04 6.67
N GLN A 459 -7.42 38.11 7.93
CA GLN A 459 -6.57 38.01 9.14
C GLN A 459 -6.36 36.57 9.64
N TRP A 460 -6.97 35.58 8.98
CA TRP A 460 -6.84 34.17 9.38
C TRP A 460 -5.37 33.73 9.41
N LEU A 461 -4.58 34.25 8.46
CA LEU A 461 -3.17 33.91 8.31
C LEU A 461 -2.34 34.46 9.47
N ASP A 462 -2.57 35.72 9.85
CA ASP A 462 -1.93 36.34 11.01
C ASP A 462 -2.28 35.56 12.30
N THR A 463 -3.52 35.10 12.41
CA THR A 463 -3.98 34.26 13.53
C THR A 463 -3.29 32.89 13.53
N TYR A 464 -3.13 32.27 12.36
CA TYR A 464 -2.44 30.99 12.19
C TYR A 464 -0.96 31.09 12.60
N ILE A 465 -0.26 32.13 12.13
CA ILE A 465 1.14 32.40 12.49
C ILE A 465 1.27 32.62 14.01
N ALA A 466 0.46 33.51 14.57
CA ALA A 466 0.52 33.85 16.00
C ALA A 466 0.30 32.64 16.91
N ARG A 467 -0.61 31.73 16.54
CA ARG A 467 -0.91 30.51 17.32
C ARG A 467 0.10 29.40 17.13
N SER A 468 0.83 29.39 16.02
CA SER A 468 1.94 28.46 15.79
C SER A 468 3.14 28.79 16.69
N GLY A 469 3.06 29.82 17.54
CA GLY A 469 4.16 30.27 18.39
C GLY A 469 5.30 30.86 17.58
N ILE A 470 5.04 31.23 16.32
CA ILE A 470 6.03 31.79 15.42
C ILE A 470 6.21 33.26 15.77
N GLU A 471 7.29 33.55 16.49
CA GLU A 471 7.74 34.92 16.69
C GLU A 471 8.42 35.41 15.42
N ILE A 472 7.94 36.52 14.85
CA ILE A 472 8.56 37.15 13.69
C ILE A 472 9.80 37.90 14.17
N PRO A 473 11.03 37.46 13.82
CA PRO A 473 12.24 38.15 14.23
C PRO A 473 12.35 39.54 13.58
N PRO A 474 13.24 40.42 14.10
CA PRO A 474 13.55 41.68 13.44
C PRO A 474 14.17 41.46 12.04
N VAL A 475 14.21 42.52 11.24
CA VAL A 475 14.82 42.50 9.90
C VAL A 475 16.27 42.02 10.00
N PRO A 476 16.67 40.93 9.32
CA PRO A 476 18.05 40.47 9.25
C PRO A 476 19.00 41.56 8.73
N GLU A 477 20.22 41.64 9.28
CA GLU A 477 21.22 42.64 8.85
C GLU A 477 21.53 42.55 7.35
N THR A 478 21.56 41.35 6.79
CA THR A 478 21.75 41.13 5.36
C THR A 478 20.68 41.79 4.51
N LEU A 479 19.42 41.76 4.95
CA LEU A 479 18.32 42.46 4.28
C LEU A 479 18.39 43.97 4.49
N LYS A 480 18.84 44.45 5.65
CA LYS A 480 19.07 45.89 5.87
C LYS A 480 20.11 46.43 4.89
N LEU A 481 21.22 45.71 4.71
CA LEU A 481 22.27 46.05 3.76
C LEU A 481 21.77 45.98 2.31
N ALA A 482 21.02 44.94 1.93
CA ALA A 482 20.45 44.80 0.59
C ALA A 482 19.44 45.92 0.27
N ARG A 483 18.70 46.40 1.27
CA ARG A 483 17.75 47.52 1.15
C ARG A 483 18.40 48.90 1.14
N ASN A 484 19.74 48.99 1.19
CA ASN A 484 20.42 50.28 1.15
C ASN A 484 19.90 51.12 -0.03
N ASN A 485 19.60 52.39 0.26
CA ASN A 485 18.99 53.34 -0.67
C ASN A 485 17.55 53.04 -1.11
N GLY A 486 16.77 52.28 -0.32
CA GLY A 486 15.34 52.06 -0.57
C GLY A 486 15.03 51.09 -1.71
N ARG A 487 16.00 50.25 -2.09
CA ARG A 487 15.82 49.22 -3.12
C ARG A 487 14.92 48.08 -2.61
N LYS A 488 14.14 47.52 -3.53
CA LYS A 488 13.39 46.28 -3.28
C LYS A 488 14.30 45.07 -3.37
N VAL A 489 14.01 44.02 -2.63
CA VAL A 489 14.81 42.81 -2.56
C VAL A 489 13.97 41.61 -2.99
N ALA A 490 14.45 40.86 -3.98
CA ALA A 490 13.88 39.61 -4.44
C ALA A 490 14.74 38.43 -3.96
N LEU A 491 14.11 37.41 -3.36
CA LEU A 491 14.76 36.14 -3.04
C LEU A 491 14.61 35.17 -4.19
N ILE A 492 15.70 34.51 -4.56
CA ILE A 492 15.75 33.51 -5.61
C ILE A 492 16.31 32.22 -5.01
N PRO A 493 15.44 31.35 -4.45
CA PRO A 493 15.89 30.10 -3.86
C PRO A 493 16.17 29.07 -4.96
N LEU A 494 17.41 28.57 -4.99
CA LEU A 494 17.78 27.42 -5.81
C LEU A 494 17.28 26.13 -5.15
N GLN A 495 17.03 25.11 -5.97
CA GLN A 495 16.71 23.77 -5.50
C GLN A 495 17.84 22.82 -5.93
N LEU A 496 17.68 21.53 -5.66
CA LEU A 496 18.63 20.53 -6.11
C LEU A 496 18.37 20.22 -7.59
N ALA A 497 19.40 20.24 -8.43
CA ALA A 497 19.29 19.99 -9.87
C ALA A 497 18.77 18.59 -10.23
N ASP A 498 18.81 17.66 -9.28
CA ASP A 498 18.31 16.29 -9.39
C ASP A 498 16.91 16.09 -8.76
N ASP A 499 16.25 17.18 -8.31
CA ASP A 499 14.92 17.11 -7.71
C ASP A 499 13.86 16.82 -8.77
N ALA A 500 12.88 15.97 -8.44
CA ALA A 500 11.73 15.70 -9.33
C ALA A 500 10.99 17.00 -9.70
N ASN A 501 10.92 17.97 -8.78
CA ASN A 501 10.35 19.28 -9.05
C ASN A 501 11.08 20.00 -10.19
N PHE A 502 12.39 19.93 -10.26
CA PHE A 502 13.14 20.56 -11.34
C PHE A 502 13.07 19.72 -12.62
N LEU A 503 13.37 18.42 -12.52
CA LEU A 503 13.49 17.51 -13.67
C LEU A 503 12.19 17.31 -14.45
N LEU A 504 11.03 17.38 -13.78
CA LEU A 504 9.72 17.10 -14.39
C LEU A 504 8.84 18.34 -14.55
N HIS A 505 9.05 19.36 -13.72
CA HIS A 505 8.09 20.46 -13.60
C HIS A 505 8.71 21.83 -13.88
N ALA A 506 9.92 21.85 -14.42
CA ALA A 506 10.64 23.02 -14.87
C ALA A 506 11.17 22.83 -16.31
N GLU A 507 10.32 22.31 -17.20
CA GLU A 507 10.70 21.87 -18.56
C GLU A 507 11.34 22.96 -19.43
N GLN A 508 11.15 24.24 -19.08
CA GLN A 508 11.77 25.37 -19.75
C GLN A 508 13.27 25.55 -19.42
N TYR A 509 13.78 24.89 -18.38
CA TYR A 509 15.17 25.03 -17.93
C TYR A 509 15.92 23.70 -18.07
N SER A 510 17.15 23.76 -18.59
CA SER A 510 18.07 22.62 -18.63
C SER A 510 18.99 22.57 -17.41
N ALA A 511 19.25 23.72 -16.80
CA ALA A 511 20.05 23.91 -15.59
C ALA A 511 19.52 25.13 -14.79
N PHE A 512 19.88 25.26 -13.51
CA PHE A 512 19.42 26.41 -12.72
C PHE A 512 20.01 27.75 -13.20
N VAL A 513 21.12 27.73 -13.93
CA VAL A 513 21.67 28.95 -14.55
C VAL A 513 20.71 29.54 -15.58
N ASP A 514 19.98 28.71 -16.33
CA ASP A 514 18.98 29.18 -17.31
C ASP A 514 17.86 29.97 -16.60
N PHE A 515 17.43 29.48 -15.43
CA PHE A 515 16.46 30.17 -14.58
C PHE A 515 16.99 31.52 -14.07
N LEU A 516 18.26 31.57 -13.63
CA LEU A 516 18.88 32.82 -13.17
C LEU A 516 19.00 33.84 -14.31
N GLU A 517 19.41 33.40 -15.50
CA GLU A 517 19.49 34.22 -16.71
C GLU A 517 18.14 34.78 -17.14
N GLU A 518 17.05 34.04 -16.94
CA GLU A 518 15.70 34.52 -17.23
C GLU A 518 15.23 35.58 -16.21
N VAL A 519 15.37 35.31 -14.90
CA VAL A 519 14.66 36.11 -13.89
C VAL A 519 15.46 37.28 -13.32
N VAL A 520 16.78 37.17 -13.22
CA VAL A 520 17.60 38.20 -12.55
C VAL A 520 17.72 39.47 -13.39
N PRO A 521 18.05 39.44 -14.70
CA PRO A 521 18.25 40.66 -15.46
C PRO A 521 17.03 41.61 -15.47
N PRO A 522 15.78 41.14 -15.70
CA PRO A 522 14.61 42.01 -15.64
C PRO A 522 14.39 42.66 -14.26
N LEU A 523 14.70 41.93 -13.17
CA LEU A 523 14.62 42.47 -11.82
C LEU A 523 15.66 43.60 -11.60
N LEU A 524 16.90 43.38 -12.03
CA LEU A 524 17.96 44.38 -11.93
C LEU A 524 17.63 45.66 -12.73
N GLU A 525 17.10 45.50 -13.94
CA GLU A 525 16.66 46.61 -14.80
C GLU A 525 15.55 47.44 -14.14
N ASN A 526 14.74 46.82 -13.28
CA ASN A 526 13.67 47.47 -12.52
C ASN A 526 14.10 47.87 -11.09
N GLY A 527 15.41 47.93 -10.83
CA GLY A 527 15.98 48.48 -9.59
C GLY A 527 15.92 47.55 -8.37
N TRP A 528 15.67 46.26 -8.58
CA TRP A 528 15.70 45.26 -7.52
C TRP A 528 17.13 44.82 -7.19
N VAL A 529 17.33 44.41 -5.93
CA VAL A 529 18.47 43.61 -5.50
C VAL A 529 18.01 42.16 -5.44
N CYS A 530 18.78 41.25 -6.03
CA CYS A 530 18.49 39.83 -6.05
C CYS A 530 19.37 39.12 -5.03
N ILE A 531 18.78 38.30 -4.17
CA ILE A 531 19.50 37.39 -3.27
C ILE A 531 19.30 35.97 -3.78
N ILE A 532 20.37 35.35 -4.25
CA ILE A 532 20.39 33.95 -4.65
C ILE A 532 20.74 33.11 -3.42
N ARG A 533 19.88 32.15 -3.11
CA ARG A 533 20.06 31.25 -1.97
C ARG A 533 20.22 29.81 -2.46
N PRO A 534 21.41 29.19 -2.35
CA PRO A 534 21.59 27.79 -2.69
C PRO A 534 20.81 26.87 -1.74
N HIS A 535 20.44 25.69 -2.24
CA HIS A 535 19.82 24.66 -1.42
C HIS A 535 20.85 24.08 -0.42
N PRO A 536 20.53 23.87 0.86
CA PRO A 536 21.49 23.34 1.85
C PRO A 536 22.00 21.92 1.52
N GLY A 537 21.27 21.19 0.68
CA GLY A 537 21.67 19.89 0.15
C GLY A 537 22.57 19.92 -1.09
N ALA A 538 22.92 21.09 -1.62
CA ALA A 538 23.59 21.22 -2.91
C ALA A 538 24.99 20.57 -2.96
N SER A 539 25.62 20.37 -1.79
CA SER A 539 26.94 19.74 -1.66
C SER A 539 26.92 18.20 -1.56
N ARG A 540 25.75 17.56 -1.55
CA ARG A 540 25.61 16.12 -1.24
C ARG A 540 26.01 15.18 -2.37
N ALA A 541 25.89 15.60 -3.63
CA ALA A 541 26.13 14.78 -4.81
C ALA A 541 26.88 15.56 -5.89
N ASP A 542 27.73 14.88 -6.67
CA ASP A 542 28.59 15.50 -7.68
C ASP A 542 27.80 16.27 -8.73
N TYR A 543 26.73 15.65 -9.27
CA TYR A 543 25.85 16.29 -10.25
C TYR A 543 25.25 17.60 -9.74
N VAL A 544 24.70 17.58 -8.53
CA VAL A 544 24.04 18.75 -7.92
C VAL A 544 25.07 19.83 -7.58
N ARG A 545 26.23 19.43 -7.06
CA ARG A 545 27.32 20.35 -6.75
C ARG A 545 27.80 21.08 -8.00
N ALA A 546 28.01 20.37 -9.10
CA ALA A 546 28.45 20.96 -10.36
C ALA A 546 27.45 22.02 -10.88
N ASP A 547 26.15 21.75 -10.79
CA ASP A 547 25.12 22.73 -11.18
C ASP A 547 25.09 23.96 -10.27
N ASN A 548 25.20 23.76 -8.94
CA ASN A 548 25.29 24.85 -7.98
C ASN A 548 26.56 25.70 -8.15
N GLU A 549 27.70 25.09 -8.49
CA GLU A 549 28.95 25.78 -8.82
C GLU A 549 28.79 26.66 -10.06
N ARG A 550 28.12 26.17 -11.12
CA ARG A 550 27.80 27.00 -12.30
C ARG A 550 26.93 28.20 -11.95
N CYS A 551 25.91 28.01 -11.10
CA CYS A 551 25.08 29.12 -10.62
C CYS A 551 25.90 30.16 -9.85
N ARG A 552 26.89 29.70 -9.06
CA ARG A 552 27.79 30.59 -8.32
C ARG A 552 28.76 31.32 -9.24
N GLU A 553 29.35 30.63 -10.21
CA GLU A 553 30.21 31.25 -11.23
C GLU A 553 29.45 32.32 -12.03
N TRP A 554 28.22 31.99 -12.44
CA TRP A 554 27.32 32.93 -13.09
C TRP A 554 27.06 34.14 -12.18
N GLN A 555 26.71 33.92 -10.91
CA GLN A 555 26.47 35.00 -9.96
C GLN A 555 27.71 35.89 -9.78
N LEU A 556 28.91 35.31 -9.68
CA LEU A 556 30.18 36.05 -9.56
C LEU A 556 30.50 36.91 -10.79
N SER A 557 29.92 36.59 -11.95
CA SER A 557 30.03 37.41 -13.16
C SER A 557 29.08 38.62 -13.19
N GLN A 558 28.13 38.70 -12.25
CA GLN A 558 27.16 39.79 -12.14
C GLN A 558 27.66 40.93 -11.23
N ASP A 559 26.92 42.03 -11.18
CA ASP A 559 27.12 43.14 -10.23
C ASP A 559 26.89 42.64 -8.79
N GLN A 560 27.98 42.45 -8.04
CA GLN A 560 27.97 41.90 -6.68
C GLN A 560 27.26 42.79 -5.66
N ASP A 561 27.03 44.08 -5.96
CA ASP A 561 26.24 44.98 -5.10
C ASP A 561 24.73 44.82 -5.33
N LYS A 562 24.34 44.07 -6.38
CA LYS A 562 22.95 43.87 -6.79
C LYS A 562 22.52 42.41 -6.84
N VAL A 563 23.46 41.48 -7.03
CA VAL A 563 23.20 40.04 -7.02
C VAL A 563 24.02 39.41 -5.92
N LEU A 564 23.38 39.11 -4.79
CA LEU A 564 24.01 38.61 -3.58
C LEU A 564 23.88 37.09 -3.51
N TRP A 565 24.95 36.40 -3.14
CA TRP A 565 24.92 34.98 -2.81
C TRP A 565 24.78 34.80 -1.30
N TYR A 566 23.76 34.06 -0.86
CA TYR A 566 23.47 33.86 0.57
C TYR A 566 23.41 32.38 0.94
N ASP A 567 24.53 31.81 1.41
CA ASP A 567 24.68 30.40 1.77
C ASP A 567 24.81 30.12 3.27
N GLU A 568 24.56 31.13 4.11
CA GLU A 568 24.57 30.96 5.56
C GLU A 568 23.47 30.00 6.04
N ILE A 569 23.81 29.15 7.01
CA ILE A 569 22.86 28.27 7.68
C ILE A 569 21.97 29.13 8.59
N MET A 570 20.68 29.19 8.29
CA MET A 570 19.70 29.88 9.12
C MET A 570 19.08 28.92 10.13
N THR A 571 18.86 29.40 11.35
CA THR A 571 17.90 28.82 12.28
C THR A 571 16.46 28.95 11.73
N PRO A 572 15.51 28.14 12.23
CA PRO A 572 14.10 28.26 11.86
C PRO A 572 13.53 29.68 12.04
N ALA A 573 13.90 30.36 13.13
CA ALA A 573 13.47 31.74 13.38
C ALA A 573 14.04 32.70 12.34
N GLU A 574 15.36 32.66 12.09
CA GLU A 574 16.01 33.51 11.08
C GLU A 574 15.41 33.30 9.68
N HIS A 575 15.08 32.05 9.32
CA HIS A 575 14.42 31.74 8.05
C HIS A 575 13.05 32.44 7.92
N ILE A 576 12.21 32.39 8.97
CA ILE A 576 10.93 33.13 8.99
C ILE A 576 11.15 34.63 8.86
N GLY A 577 12.07 35.19 9.65
CA GLY A 577 12.38 36.61 9.59
C GLY A 577 12.83 37.01 8.19
N PHE A 578 13.67 36.19 7.59
CA PHE A 578 14.17 36.41 6.24
C PHE A 578 13.05 36.42 5.19
N LEU A 579 12.18 35.41 5.18
CA LEU A 579 11.06 35.33 4.24
C LEU A 579 10.00 36.41 4.47
N ARG A 580 9.72 36.79 5.71
CA ARG A 580 8.73 37.82 6.05
C ARG A 580 9.21 39.23 5.67
N HIS A 581 10.51 39.46 5.71
CA HIS A 581 11.07 40.80 5.50
C HIS A 581 11.60 41.01 4.08
N ILE A 582 11.56 40.03 3.17
CA ILE A 582 11.89 40.23 1.75
C ILE A 582 10.70 40.82 0.99
N ASP A 583 10.93 41.49 -0.14
CA ASP A 583 9.86 42.18 -0.87
C ASP A 583 9.14 41.24 -1.86
N ALA A 584 9.82 40.21 -2.37
CA ALA A 584 9.23 39.14 -3.16
C ALA A 584 10.12 37.87 -3.15
N VAL A 585 9.53 36.72 -3.47
CA VAL A 585 10.25 35.48 -3.78
C VAL A 585 9.99 35.11 -5.24
N VAL A 586 11.04 34.78 -5.99
CA VAL A 586 10.94 34.28 -7.37
C VAL A 586 11.59 32.91 -7.41
N SER A 587 10.80 31.87 -7.66
CA SER A 587 11.27 30.49 -7.62
C SER A 587 10.84 29.71 -8.86
N VAL A 588 11.51 28.60 -9.14
CA VAL A 588 10.99 27.59 -10.06
C VAL A 588 9.74 26.98 -9.45
N ASN A 589 9.87 26.23 -8.36
CA ASN A 589 8.75 25.61 -7.63
C ASN A 589 9.14 25.19 -6.20
N SER A 590 10.07 25.92 -5.58
CA SER A 590 10.54 25.65 -4.22
C SER A 590 9.43 25.82 -3.17
N SER A 591 9.48 24.98 -2.13
CA SER A 591 8.63 25.12 -0.94
C SER A 591 8.76 26.50 -0.28
N MET A 592 9.94 27.14 -0.40
CA MET A 592 10.18 28.48 0.11
C MET A 592 9.23 29.53 -0.48
N ALA A 593 8.74 29.33 -1.71
CA ALA A 593 7.73 30.21 -2.29
C ALA A 593 6.40 30.09 -1.53
N PHE A 594 6.00 28.87 -1.17
CA PHE A 594 4.79 28.65 -0.36
C PHE A 594 4.92 29.20 1.06
N GLU A 595 6.07 28.99 1.71
CA GLU A 595 6.37 29.54 3.03
C GLU A 595 6.37 31.08 3.01
N ALA A 596 6.84 31.69 1.92
CA ALA A 596 6.76 33.14 1.73
C ALA A 596 5.31 33.62 1.60
N MET A 597 4.47 32.94 0.80
CA MET A 597 3.03 33.25 0.70
C MET A 597 2.33 33.11 2.06
N LEU A 598 2.69 32.09 2.85
CA LEU A 598 2.21 31.88 4.22
C LEU A 598 2.62 33.04 5.14
N LEU A 599 3.74 33.70 4.88
CA LEU A 599 4.18 34.90 5.58
C LEU A 599 3.68 36.20 4.93
N GLY A 600 2.77 36.13 3.94
CA GLY A 600 2.22 37.30 3.27
C GLY A 600 3.21 38.04 2.37
N THR A 601 4.29 37.37 1.96
CA THR A 601 5.27 37.85 0.98
C THR A 601 4.87 37.36 -0.41
N PRO A 602 4.83 38.22 -1.44
CA PRO A 602 4.42 37.81 -2.78
C PRO A 602 5.42 36.84 -3.39
N ALA A 603 4.92 35.79 -4.05
CA ALA A 603 5.76 34.75 -4.64
C ALA A 603 5.45 34.52 -6.13
N VAL A 604 6.46 34.57 -6.98
CA VAL A 604 6.41 34.15 -8.38
C VAL A 604 6.95 32.74 -8.49
N VAL A 605 6.23 31.87 -9.19
CA VAL A 605 6.57 30.47 -9.41
C VAL A 605 6.53 30.21 -10.91
N THR A 606 7.69 29.89 -11.50
CA THR A 606 7.84 29.76 -12.95
C THR A 606 7.62 28.32 -13.45
N GLY A 607 7.82 27.32 -12.60
CA GLY A 607 7.53 25.91 -12.88
C GLY A 607 6.14 25.48 -12.39
N LYS A 608 5.75 24.23 -12.63
CA LYS A 608 4.57 23.64 -12.00
C LYS A 608 4.91 23.25 -10.56
N SER A 609 4.00 23.49 -9.63
CA SER A 609 4.16 23.14 -8.21
C SER A 609 2.86 22.57 -7.65
N SER A 610 2.93 21.83 -6.54
CA SER A 610 1.75 21.22 -5.92
C SER A 610 0.77 22.24 -5.33
N PHE A 611 1.25 23.46 -5.08
CA PHE A 611 0.49 24.54 -4.48
C PHE A 611 0.13 25.66 -5.46
N GLY A 612 0.71 25.65 -6.66
CA GLY A 612 0.50 26.66 -7.68
C GLY A 612 -0.84 26.48 -8.38
N LEU A 613 -1.55 27.58 -8.63
CA LEU A 613 -2.79 27.58 -9.39
C LEU A 613 -2.75 28.70 -10.43
N ALA A 614 -2.97 28.35 -11.70
CA ALA A 614 -2.96 29.31 -12.80
C ALA A 614 -3.94 30.48 -12.53
N GLY A 615 -3.48 31.71 -12.78
CA GLY A 615 -4.24 32.94 -12.52
C GLY A 615 -4.35 33.34 -11.05
N HIS A 616 -3.74 32.60 -10.11
CA HIS A 616 -3.74 32.92 -8.67
C HIS A 616 -2.32 33.15 -8.11
N MET A 617 -1.30 32.90 -8.93
CA MET A 617 0.09 33.18 -8.62
C MET A 617 0.51 34.54 -9.17
N ALA A 618 1.44 35.22 -8.50
CA ALA A 618 2.10 36.38 -9.05
C ALA A 618 2.92 35.99 -10.29
N THR A 619 2.96 36.90 -11.27
CA THR A 619 3.82 36.79 -12.45
C THR A 619 5.04 37.70 -12.31
N MET A 620 6.04 37.50 -13.18
CA MET A 620 7.17 38.44 -13.25
C MET A 620 6.69 39.85 -13.58
N ASP A 621 5.77 39.99 -14.54
CA ASP A 621 5.20 41.30 -14.92
C ASP A 621 4.54 42.02 -13.75
N ASP A 622 3.86 41.30 -12.85
CA ASP A 622 3.27 41.89 -11.65
C ASP A 622 4.34 42.52 -10.74
N LEU A 623 5.49 41.87 -10.59
CA LEU A 623 6.61 42.40 -9.81
C LEU A 623 7.29 43.59 -10.48
N LEU A 624 7.49 43.52 -11.80
CA LEU A 624 8.24 44.52 -12.57
C LEU A 624 7.44 45.82 -12.76
N THR A 625 6.13 45.74 -13.04
CA THR A 625 5.30 46.91 -13.40
C THR A 625 4.80 47.74 -12.22
N ASN A 626 4.85 47.19 -11.01
CA ASN A 626 4.83 47.88 -9.72
C ASN A 626 3.79 49.00 -9.54
N ARG A 627 2.51 48.64 -9.35
CA ARG A 627 1.50 49.63 -8.89
C ARG A 627 0.84 49.31 -7.56
N ASP A 628 0.58 48.04 -7.25
CA ASP A 628 0.08 47.58 -5.95
C ASP A 628 -0.04 46.05 -6.01
N LEU A 629 0.63 45.30 -5.11
CA LEU A 629 0.53 43.83 -5.06
C LEU A 629 -0.59 43.32 -4.15
N THR A 630 -1.42 44.22 -3.59
CA THR A 630 -2.44 43.89 -2.59
C THR A 630 -3.44 42.83 -3.08
N GLU A 631 -3.94 42.93 -4.31
CA GLU A 631 -4.91 41.97 -4.85
C GLU A 631 -4.28 40.59 -5.08
N ILE A 632 -3.04 40.55 -5.55
CA ILE A 632 -2.28 39.30 -5.74
C ILE A 632 -2.02 38.64 -4.38
N LEU A 633 -1.63 39.41 -3.37
CA LEU A 633 -1.45 38.90 -2.01
C LEU A 633 -2.75 38.31 -1.44
N LYS A 634 -3.91 38.93 -1.69
CA LYS A 634 -5.21 38.35 -1.31
C LYS A 634 -5.45 37.01 -2.01
N LEU A 635 -5.18 36.92 -3.31
CA LEU A 635 -5.32 35.66 -4.07
C LEU A 635 -4.37 34.58 -3.54
N GLN A 636 -3.12 34.90 -3.29
CA GLN A 636 -2.14 33.96 -2.74
C GLN A 636 -2.51 33.51 -1.33
N ARG A 637 -3.04 34.39 -0.47
CA ARG A 637 -3.57 34.00 0.85
C ARG A 637 -4.71 32.99 0.74
N ARG A 638 -5.64 33.20 -0.21
CA ARG A 638 -6.71 32.22 -0.49
C ARG A 638 -6.14 30.89 -0.96
N LEU A 639 -5.10 30.93 -1.78
CA LEU A 639 -4.44 29.73 -2.30
C LEU A 639 -3.72 28.97 -1.18
N VAL A 640 -3.04 29.66 -0.27
CA VAL A 640 -2.42 29.05 0.92
C VAL A 640 -3.49 28.38 1.79
N ALA A 641 -4.60 29.07 2.08
CA ALA A 641 -5.71 28.50 2.85
C ALA A 641 -6.24 27.24 2.18
N PHE A 642 -6.53 27.32 0.88
CA PHE A 642 -7.03 26.19 0.10
C PHE A 642 -6.08 24.99 0.17
N ASN A 643 -4.77 25.21 0.00
CA ASN A 643 -3.78 24.16 0.09
C ASN A 643 -3.73 23.55 1.50
N LEU A 644 -3.58 24.35 2.56
CA LEU A 644 -3.47 23.86 3.94
C LEU A 644 -4.70 23.07 4.41
N PHE A 645 -5.90 23.44 3.95
CA PHE A 645 -7.13 22.84 4.43
C PHE A 645 -7.70 21.75 3.52
N HIS A 646 -7.23 21.60 2.28
CA HIS A 646 -7.77 20.60 1.33
C HIS A 646 -6.74 19.70 0.70
N HIS A 647 -5.61 20.25 0.31
CA HIS A 647 -4.63 19.52 -0.48
C HIS A 647 -3.54 18.89 0.40
N LEU A 648 -3.05 19.67 1.35
CA LEU A 648 -1.99 19.30 2.28
C LEU A 648 -2.59 18.58 3.49
N VAL A 649 -1.87 17.58 3.98
CA VAL A 649 -2.20 16.85 5.20
C VAL A 649 -1.09 17.04 6.23
N PRO A 650 -1.33 16.96 7.54
CA PRO A 650 -0.25 16.99 8.51
C PRO A 650 0.64 15.77 8.30
N VAL A 651 1.95 15.95 8.26
CA VAL A 651 2.87 14.87 7.90
C VAL A 651 2.73 13.66 8.85
N GLY A 652 2.46 13.92 10.14
CA GLY A 652 2.25 12.89 11.14
C GLY A 652 1.05 11.96 10.85
N GLU A 653 0.03 12.45 10.14
CA GLU A 653 -1.12 11.62 9.76
C GLU A 653 -0.78 10.59 8.69
N LEU A 654 0.20 10.87 7.82
CA LEU A 654 0.65 9.91 6.82
C LEU A 654 1.31 8.67 7.43
N PHE A 655 1.75 8.77 8.69
CA PHE A 655 2.44 7.69 9.41
C PHE A 655 1.59 7.02 10.49
N VAL A 656 0.35 7.49 10.68
CA VAL A 656 -0.62 6.86 11.59
C VAL A 656 -1.59 6.03 10.75
N PRO A 657 -1.59 4.69 10.84
CA PRO A 657 -2.34 3.82 9.92
C PRO A 657 -3.82 4.21 9.75
N GLY A 658 -4.53 4.45 10.85
CA GLY A 658 -5.94 4.84 10.78
C GLY A 658 -6.18 6.21 10.12
N GLN A 659 -5.24 7.14 10.22
CA GLN A 659 -5.32 8.41 9.52
C GLN A 659 -4.92 8.25 8.05
N LEU A 660 -3.88 7.47 7.77
CA LEU A 660 -3.45 7.16 6.42
C LEU A 660 -4.58 6.51 5.60
N ILE A 661 -5.29 5.53 6.17
CA ILE A 661 -6.45 4.90 5.51
C ILE A 661 -7.53 5.94 5.20
N ARG A 662 -7.85 6.85 6.13
CA ARG A 662 -8.81 7.95 5.86
C ARG A 662 -8.33 8.86 4.74
N ARG A 663 -7.04 9.15 4.66
CA ARG A 663 -6.46 9.96 3.57
C ARG A 663 -6.51 9.22 2.23
N ILE A 664 -6.30 7.91 2.23
CA ILE A 664 -6.50 7.06 1.05
C ILE A 664 -7.95 7.12 0.58
N GLU A 665 -8.92 6.96 1.48
CA GLU A 665 -10.35 7.08 1.15
C GLU A 665 -10.71 8.49 0.63
N GLN A 666 -10.05 9.53 1.14
CA GLN A 666 -10.21 10.89 0.64
C GLN A 666 -9.64 11.04 -0.78
N ALA A 667 -8.42 10.56 -1.03
CA ALA A 667 -7.81 10.54 -2.36
C ALA A 667 -8.69 9.79 -3.37
N GLU A 668 -9.28 8.66 -2.98
CA GLU A 668 -10.20 7.90 -3.82
C GLU A 668 -11.49 8.68 -4.17
N ARG A 669 -12.04 9.45 -3.22
CA ARG A 669 -13.20 10.31 -3.46
C ARG A 669 -12.85 11.45 -4.43
N ILE A 670 -11.67 12.04 -4.29
CA ILE A 670 -11.14 13.06 -5.19
C ILE A 670 -11.01 12.49 -6.61
N ARG A 671 -10.38 11.31 -6.75
CA ARG A 671 -10.24 10.60 -8.04
C ARG A 671 -11.60 10.30 -8.66
N SER A 672 -12.53 9.79 -7.87
CA SER A 672 -13.88 9.44 -8.34
C SER A 672 -14.63 10.68 -8.85
N ALA A 673 -14.49 11.82 -8.18
CA ALA A 673 -15.09 13.08 -8.62
C ALA A 673 -14.55 13.53 -9.99
N TYR A 674 -13.24 13.40 -10.20
CA TYR A 674 -12.62 13.71 -11.50
C TYR A 674 -13.02 12.73 -12.59
N ILE A 675 -13.04 11.41 -12.32
CA ILE A 675 -13.46 10.41 -13.31
C ILE A 675 -14.92 10.67 -13.75
N THR A 676 -15.79 11.05 -12.80
CA THR A 676 -17.22 11.25 -13.07
C THR A 676 -17.53 12.58 -13.75
N GLY A 677 -16.84 13.66 -13.37
CA GLY A 677 -17.18 15.03 -13.80
C GLY A 677 -16.03 15.84 -14.39
N GLY A 678 -14.88 15.23 -14.66
CA GLY A 678 -13.66 15.90 -15.10
C GLY A 678 -13.14 16.95 -14.12
N ALA A 679 -12.44 17.95 -14.65
CA ALA A 679 -11.91 19.08 -13.88
C ALA A 679 -13.03 19.85 -13.14
N THR A 680 -14.21 19.97 -13.72
CA THR A 680 -15.37 20.65 -13.09
C THR A 680 -15.93 19.85 -11.92
N GLY A 681 -16.13 18.54 -12.08
CA GLY A 681 -16.58 17.67 -10.99
C GLY A 681 -15.59 17.62 -9.82
N LEU A 682 -14.29 17.63 -10.13
CA LEU A 682 -13.23 17.78 -9.15
C LEU A 682 -13.33 19.11 -8.39
N ALA A 683 -13.42 20.22 -9.10
CA ALA A 683 -13.60 21.55 -8.53
C ALA A 683 -14.81 21.63 -7.58
N GLU A 684 -15.97 21.12 -8.02
CA GLU A 684 -17.19 21.05 -7.21
C GLU A 684 -17.03 20.17 -5.96
N HIS A 685 -16.30 19.06 -6.08
CA HIS A 685 -16.01 18.19 -4.95
C HIS A 685 -15.13 18.89 -3.91
N LEU A 686 -14.04 19.53 -4.34
CA LEU A 686 -13.15 20.24 -3.44
C LEU A 686 -13.90 21.38 -2.73
N ILE A 687 -14.68 22.20 -3.47
CA ILE A 687 -15.48 23.29 -2.89
C ILE A 687 -16.48 22.78 -1.86
N ARG A 688 -17.20 21.69 -2.13
CA ARG A 688 -18.22 21.15 -1.19
C ARG A 688 -17.59 20.66 0.12
N ASN A 689 -16.40 20.09 0.06
CA ASN A 689 -15.69 19.59 1.23
C ASN A 689 -14.88 20.67 1.97
N VAL A 690 -14.96 21.95 1.54
CA VAL A 690 -14.28 23.07 2.20
C VAL A 690 -14.64 23.18 3.69
N ARG A 691 -15.93 23.00 3.98
CA ARG A 691 -16.51 23.31 5.29
C ARG A 691 -16.22 22.27 6.38
N SER A 692 -16.13 20.99 6.02
CA SER A 692 -15.90 19.92 6.99
C SER A 692 -14.48 19.97 7.54
N THR A 693 -13.48 20.18 6.68
CA THR A 693 -12.06 20.04 7.05
C THR A 693 -11.51 21.27 7.77
N ILE A 694 -11.97 22.48 7.42
CA ILE A 694 -11.65 23.70 8.19
C ILE A 694 -12.17 23.54 9.62
N THR A 695 -13.38 23.03 9.82
CA THR A 695 -13.92 22.82 11.17
C THR A 695 -13.07 21.81 11.95
N GLU A 696 -12.61 20.71 11.34
CA GLU A 696 -11.77 19.71 11.99
C GLU A 696 -10.39 20.25 12.40
N TYR A 697 -9.67 20.90 11.47
CA TYR A 697 -8.36 21.53 11.74
C TYR A 697 -8.47 22.60 12.83
N LEU A 698 -9.58 23.33 12.83
CA LEU A 698 -9.85 24.33 13.86
C LEU A 698 -10.26 23.66 15.19
N THR A 699 -11.07 22.62 15.23
CA THR A 699 -11.48 21.97 16.51
C THR A 699 -10.36 21.26 17.27
N MET A 700 -9.18 21.06 16.65
CA MET A 700 -7.97 20.67 17.38
C MET A 700 -7.41 21.78 18.30
N GLY A 701 -8.08 22.94 18.41
CA GLY A 701 -7.79 23.99 19.41
C GLY A 701 -8.36 25.41 19.14
N ILE A 702 -9.38 25.57 18.31
CA ILE A 702 -9.84 26.83 17.71
C ILE A 702 -11.39 26.86 17.72
N SER A 703 -12.00 27.98 18.12
CA SER A 703 -13.43 28.25 17.85
C SER A 703 -13.70 28.22 16.33
N PRO A 704 -14.85 27.71 15.86
CA PRO A 704 -15.11 27.51 14.44
C PRO A 704 -15.05 28.83 13.65
N MET A 705 -14.16 28.95 12.66
CA MET A 705 -14.34 29.93 11.57
C MET A 705 -15.59 29.52 10.81
N ARG A 706 -16.50 30.47 10.61
CA ARG A 706 -17.54 30.29 9.62
C ARG A 706 -16.87 30.50 8.24
N VAL A 707 -17.39 29.82 7.22
CA VAL A 707 -17.05 30.10 5.82
C VAL A 707 -18.36 30.46 5.16
N SER A 708 -18.46 31.67 4.64
CA SER A 708 -19.65 32.12 3.92
C SER A 708 -19.93 31.13 2.78
N PRO A 709 -21.20 30.76 2.52
CA PRO A 709 -21.49 29.90 1.38
C PRO A 709 -20.85 30.49 0.14
N PRO A 710 -20.27 29.69 -0.77
CA PRO A 710 -20.00 30.21 -2.09
C PRO A 710 -21.30 30.84 -2.57
N LYS A 711 -21.28 32.10 -3.00
CA LYS A 711 -22.41 32.66 -3.76
C LYS A 711 -22.67 31.61 -4.82
N THR A 712 -23.81 30.95 -4.78
CA THR A 712 -24.21 29.97 -5.79
C THR A 712 -24.15 30.68 -7.12
N ILE A 713 -23.00 30.56 -7.81
CA ILE A 713 -22.91 30.85 -9.21
C ILE A 713 -23.79 29.76 -9.79
N SER A 714 -24.99 30.14 -10.24
CA SER A 714 -25.86 29.20 -10.93
C SER A 714 -25.00 28.48 -11.95
N THR A 715 -25.06 27.15 -12.00
CA THR A 715 -24.35 26.33 -12.99
C THR A 715 -24.46 26.93 -14.41
N GLN A 716 -25.60 27.55 -14.73
CA GLN A 716 -25.82 28.37 -15.92
C GLN A 716 -24.72 29.44 -16.21
N LYS A 717 -24.30 30.23 -15.21
CA LYS A 717 -23.29 31.30 -15.36
C LYS A 717 -21.87 30.77 -15.53
N LEU A 718 -21.57 29.57 -15.02
CA LEU A 718 -20.30 28.90 -15.26
C LEU A 718 -20.25 28.41 -16.72
N PHE A 719 -21.35 27.84 -17.20
CA PHE A 719 -21.52 27.42 -18.60
C PHE A 719 -21.49 28.60 -19.59
N ASP A 720 -22.19 29.71 -19.28
CA ASP A 720 -22.27 30.87 -20.17
C ASP A 720 -20.91 31.58 -20.34
N LYS A 721 -20.04 31.57 -19.32
CA LYS A 721 -18.68 32.15 -19.41
C LYS A 721 -17.68 31.25 -20.14
N VAL A 722 -17.86 29.94 -20.11
CA VAL A 722 -17.01 29.00 -20.84
C VAL A 722 -17.39 28.99 -22.32
N LEU A 723 -18.68 29.09 -22.66
CA LEU A 723 -19.17 29.18 -24.03
C LEU A 723 -18.96 30.56 -24.69
N GLN A 724 -18.71 31.62 -23.92
CA GLN A 724 -18.34 32.94 -24.46
C GLN A 724 -16.85 33.09 -24.77
N ASN A 725 -16.01 32.12 -24.34
CA ASN A 725 -14.57 32.10 -24.57
C ASN A 725 -14.12 30.95 -25.49
N ILE A 726 -15.08 30.26 -26.13
CA ILE A 726 -14.93 29.36 -27.28
C ILE A 726 -15.63 30.05 -28.45
#